data_AF-A0A9E5RHK8-F1
#
_entry.id   AF-A0A9E5RHK8-F1
#
_cell.length_a   1.000
_cell.length_b   1.000
_cell.length_c   1.000
_cell.angle_alpha   90.00
_cell.angle_beta   90.00
_cell.angle_gamma   90.00
#
_symmetry.space_group_name_H-M   'P 1'
#
loop_
_entity.id
_entity.type
_entity.pdbx_description
1 polymer ?
#
loop_
_entity_poly.entity_id
_entity_poly.type
_entity_poly.pdbx_seq_one_letter_code
_entity_poly.pdbx_strand_id
1 'polypeptide(L)'
;MATINGNSRNNRLRGTNSTDSIFGLAGNDVLFGLGGNDLLDGGDGNDILDGGTGADNLRGGAGNDTYIVDNASDRVVEGNNQGVDTVRASVNWTLGSNLENLVLTGRATRGKGNVLNNRITGNALNNILDGGSGNDVLVGGAGNDNIIGGAGNDTLQGDAGNDTLNGGTGVDVMRGGAGNDLYFVDNARDLVLERANEGIDTVNTTVSFTLGGNVENLTLAGSANINGAGNVLNNTITGNGGSNFLTGGLGDDSLRGAAGNDILQGGDGNDFLDGGAGDDSMAGGAGNDTYVVDSTNDTVTETPGGGIDRVISSIDFVLGEEVENLTLTGTDNLNGFGNALDNTIIGNSGNNTLEGGAGNDYLNGGKGSDTLSGGDGDDTYVIDNEGDIVAENADGGNDTVISILRTYTLVNNVENLILGGTDGIDGVGNDLNNTITGNSSNNSLEGGAGDDTLIGGEGDDTLDGGEGTDTLIGGAGNDLYIVNDTNDTIVEEMGGGIDTVVSNDTFTLSNNLENLVLNGLADIDGTGNATANSIIGNSGNNVLTGGTGNDTLEGRAGNDTLDGGVGNDLMRGGAGDDIYIVDSISDTVIENAEEGTDLVNSSVSFTLGANVENLTLTGNANINGTGNALANSITGNSGNNTLNGGAGNDVLDGGAGSDTMLGSAGDDIYFFDGVGDRAMKTSTKESIPFSPQTPLMALPLPSAATLRTSPWEGQPT
;
A
#
# COMPACT_ATOMS: atom_id res chain seq x y z
N MET A 1 44.85 75.23 -18.24
CA MET A 1 46.22 75.12 -17.72
C MET A 1 46.47 76.21 -16.72
N ALA A 2 45.82 76.06 -15.57
CA ALA A 2 46.21 76.71 -14.35
C ALA A 2 47.30 75.86 -13.68
N THR A 3 48.27 76.53 -13.05
CA THR A 3 49.21 75.90 -12.13
C THR A 3 48.90 76.42 -10.74
N ILE A 4 48.55 75.52 -9.82
CA ILE A 4 48.11 75.84 -8.46
C ILE A 4 49.13 75.21 -7.50
N ASN A 5 49.75 76.03 -6.66
CA ASN A 5 50.72 75.57 -5.66
C ASN A 5 50.19 75.83 -4.25
N GLY A 6 50.27 74.81 -3.41
CA GLY A 6 50.02 74.86 -1.98
C GLY A 6 51.18 75.47 -1.19
N ASN A 7 51.20 75.18 0.10
CA ASN A 7 52.23 75.54 1.06
C ASN A 7 52.43 74.39 2.04
N SER A 8 53.35 74.52 3.01
CA SER A 8 53.70 73.44 3.94
C SER A 8 52.67 73.18 5.06
N ARG A 9 51.38 73.38 4.80
CA ARG A 9 50.28 73.13 5.75
C ARG A 9 49.20 72.40 4.97
N ASN A 10 48.30 71.73 5.68
CA ASN A 10 47.10 71.15 5.09
C ASN A 10 46.34 72.17 4.21
N ASN A 11 46.16 71.82 2.95
CA ASN A 11 45.57 72.65 1.90
C ASN A 11 44.35 71.96 1.31
N ARG A 12 43.44 72.79 0.80
CA ARG A 12 42.32 72.32 -0.03
C ARG A 12 42.37 73.09 -1.33
N LEU A 13 42.88 72.45 -2.37
CA LEU A 13 43.19 73.04 -3.66
C LEU A 13 42.18 72.55 -4.71
N ARG A 14 41.76 73.44 -5.61
CA ARG A 14 40.74 73.14 -6.62
C ARG A 14 41.09 73.77 -7.96
N GLY A 15 41.16 72.95 -8.99
CA GLY A 15 41.34 73.30 -10.39
C GLY A 15 40.06 73.80 -11.06
N THR A 16 40.06 73.69 -12.38
CA THR A 16 39.05 74.16 -13.33
C THR A 16 38.59 73.02 -14.23
N ASN A 17 37.65 73.27 -15.14
CA ASN A 17 37.23 72.24 -16.12
C ASN A 17 38.19 72.17 -17.33
N SER A 18 39.47 72.47 -17.16
CA SER A 18 40.51 72.38 -18.19
C SER A 18 41.75 71.75 -17.57
N THR A 19 42.63 71.14 -18.39
CA THR A 19 43.91 70.60 -17.93
C THR A 19 44.65 71.55 -17.00
N ASP A 20 44.96 71.11 -15.80
CA ASP A 20 45.58 71.87 -14.71
C ASP A 20 46.77 71.10 -14.11
N SER A 21 47.59 71.79 -13.30
CA SER A 21 48.66 71.20 -12.52
C SER A 21 48.58 71.71 -11.08
N ILE A 22 48.37 70.81 -10.13
CA ILE A 22 48.08 71.13 -8.73
C ILE A 22 49.12 70.43 -7.86
N PHE A 23 49.82 71.21 -7.02
CA PHE A 23 50.89 70.73 -6.14
C PHE A 23 50.54 71.07 -4.68
N GLY A 24 50.41 70.07 -3.80
CA GLY A 24 50.12 70.23 -2.36
C GLY A 24 51.33 70.69 -1.54
N LEU A 25 52.47 70.02 -1.78
CA LEU A 25 53.77 70.18 -1.13
C LEU A 25 53.92 69.40 0.18
N ALA A 26 53.50 69.95 1.32
CA ALA A 26 53.68 69.28 2.60
C ALA A 26 52.49 69.54 3.52
N GLY A 27 52.12 68.55 4.31
CA GLY A 27 50.88 68.55 5.09
C GLY A 27 49.82 67.68 4.43
N ASN A 28 48.71 67.44 5.12
CA ASN A 28 47.65 66.57 4.60
C ASN A 28 46.68 67.39 3.75
N ASP A 29 46.79 67.24 2.45
CA ASP A 29 46.16 68.06 1.43
C ASP A 29 44.98 67.37 0.74
N VAL A 30 44.07 68.17 0.18
CA VAL A 30 42.95 67.68 -0.62
C VAL A 30 42.93 68.44 -1.95
N LEU A 31 43.21 67.74 -3.04
CA LEU A 31 43.37 68.29 -4.39
C LEU A 31 42.22 67.83 -5.28
N PHE A 32 41.56 68.78 -5.95
CA PHE A 32 40.49 68.52 -6.91
C PHE A 32 40.85 69.06 -8.30
N GLY A 33 40.95 68.21 -9.32
CA GLY A 33 41.16 68.60 -10.72
C GLY A 33 39.90 69.15 -11.39
N LEU A 34 38.77 68.46 -11.19
CA LEU A 34 37.43 68.67 -11.78
C LEU A 34 37.28 68.10 -13.19
N GLY A 35 37.86 68.74 -14.21
CA GLY A 35 37.69 68.26 -15.57
C GLY A 35 38.82 68.65 -16.50
N GLY A 36 39.09 67.84 -17.52
CA GLY A 36 40.29 67.98 -18.34
C GLY A 36 41.34 66.95 -17.90
N ASN A 37 42.50 66.91 -18.54
CA ASN A 37 43.55 65.96 -18.18
C ASN A 37 44.54 66.65 -17.25
N ASP A 38 44.52 66.33 -15.97
CA ASP A 38 45.18 67.06 -14.91
C ASP A 38 46.44 66.35 -14.41
N LEU A 39 47.31 67.10 -13.72
CA LEU A 39 48.41 66.58 -12.92
C LEU A 39 48.21 67.02 -11.47
N LEU A 40 47.97 66.07 -10.57
CA LEU A 40 47.87 66.30 -9.13
C LEU A 40 49.07 65.64 -8.44
N ASP A 41 49.76 66.40 -7.62
CA ASP A 41 50.94 65.97 -6.84
C ASP A 41 50.75 66.41 -5.38
N GLY A 42 50.54 65.46 -4.47
CA GLY A 42 50.28 65.70 -3.05
C GLY A 42 51.52 66.21 -2.33
N GLY A 43 52.61 65.45 -2.41
CA GLY A 43 53.87 65.76 -1.75
C GLY A 43 54.01 64.97 -0.44
N ASP A 44 54.52 65.58 0.63
CA ASP A 44 54.64 64.91 1.92
C ASP A 44 53.34 65.08 2.73
N GLY A 45 52.69 64.01 3.17
CA GLY A 45 51.45 64.08 3.94
C GLY A 45 50.54 62.92 3.61
N ASN A 46 49.39 62.85 4.29
CA ASN A 46 48.32 61.95 3.90
C ASN A 46 47.29 62.73 3.08
N ASP A 47 47.38 62.61 1.76
CA ASP A 47 46.69 63.46 0.80
C ASP A 47 45.49 62.76 0.16
N ILE A 48 44.53 63.55 -0.32
CA ILE A 48 43.39 63.07 -1.11
C ILE A 48 43.43 63.74 -2.48
N LEU A 49 43.60 62.94 -3.54
CA LEU A 49 43.72 63.40 -4.91
C LEU A 49 42.50 62.93 -5.71
N ASP A 50 41.71 63.89 -6.22
CA ASP A 50 40.54 63.64 -7.06
C ASP A 50 40.68 64.42 -8.36
N GLY A 51 41.08 63.75 -9.44
CA GLY A 51 41.22 64.35 -10.77
C GLY A 51 39.89 64.82 -11.36
N GLY A 52 38.79 64.17 -10.99
CA GLY A 52 37.50 64.32 -11.65
C GLY A 52 37.53 63.74 -13.05
N THR A 53 36.78 64.33 -13.98
CA THR A 53 36.64 63.76 -15.32
C THR A 53 37.85 64.05 -16.19
N GLY A 54 38.57 63.04 -16.64
CA GLY A 54 39.77 63.31 -17.44
C GLY A 54 40.58 62.07 -17.70
N ALA A 55 41.75 62.24 -18.30
CA ALA A 55 42.81 61.26 -18.16
C ALA A 55 43.90 61.90 -17.30
N ASP A 56 43.83 61.66 -15.99
CA ASP A 56 44.59 62.41 -15.00
C ASP A 56 45.84 61.68 -14.55
N ASN A 57 46.84 62.42 -14.09
CA ASN A 57 48.04 61.88 -13.45
C ASN A 57 48.01 62.24 -11.97
N LEU A 58 47.85 61.25 -11.11
CA LEU A 58 47.77 61.41 -9.67
C LEU A 58 49.05 60.86 -9.02
N ARG A 59 49.71 61.68 -8.20
CA ARG A 59 50.92 61.35 -7.43
C ARG A 59 50.72 61.76 -5.99
N GLY A 60 50.66 60.81 -5.08
CA GLY A 60 50.44 61.03 -3.66
C GLY A 60 51.69 61.66 -3.05
N GLY A 61 52.81 60.95 -3.11
CA GLY A 61 54.07 61.44 -2.57
C GLY A 61 54.45 60.62 -1.35
N ALA A 62 54.79 61.19 -0.21
CA ALA A 62 55.15 60.42 0.98
C ALA A 62 54.08 60.55 2.07
N GLY A 63 53.53 59.45 2.51
CA GLY A 63 52.46 59.33 3.50
C GLY A 63 51.39 58.38 2.99
N ASN A 64 50.27 58.27 3.70
CA ASN A 64 49.19 57.36 3.30
C ASN A 64 48.13 58.16 2.53
N ASP A 65 48.18 58.06 1.21
CA ASP A 65 47.42 58.86 0.27
C ASP A 65 46.17 58.12 -0.22
N THR A 66 45.19 58.89 -0.69
CA THR A 66 43.94 58.39 -1.28
C THR A 66 43.72 58.99 -2.67
N TYR A 67 43.65 58.12 -3.67
CA TYR A 67 43.36 58.46 -5.05
C TYR A 67 41.90 58.18 -5.37
N ILE A 68 41.16 59.17 -5.86
CA ILE A 68 39.82 58.98 -6.42
C ILE A 68 39.97 58.80 -7.93
N VAL A 69 39.58 57.64 -8.42
CA VAL A 69 39.69 57.27 -9.84
C VAL A 69 38.30 57.06 -10.41
N ASP A 70 37.91 57.90 -11.37
CA ASP A 70 36.60 57.82 -12.02
C ASP A 70 36.67 57.59 -13.54
N ASN A 71 37.89 57.64 -14.09
CA ASN A 71 38.16 57.36 -15.49
C ASN A 71 39.20 56.25 -15.63
N ALA A 72 38.94 55.26 -16.50
CA ALA A 72 39.87 54.16 -16.74
C ALA A 72 41.19 54.61 -17.41
N SER A 73 41.26 55.85 -17.88
CA SER A 73 42.47 56.46 -18.45
C SER A 73 43.32 57.20 -17.42
N ASP A 74 42.87 57.29 -16.17
CA ASP A 74 43.66 57.88 -15.10
C ASP A 74 44.91 57.03 -14.83
N ARG A 75 45.97 57.70 -14.35
CA ARG A 75 47.23 57.07 -13.98
C ARG A 75 47.62 57.50 -12.58
N VAL A 76 47.60 56.53 -11.67
CA VAL A 76 48.16 56.65 -10.33
C VAL A 76 49.64 56.26 -10.37
N VAL A 77 50.50 57.07 -9.76
CA VAL A 77 51.95 56.83 -9.71
C VAL A 77 52.41 56.91 -8.27
N GLU A 78 52.93 55.78 -7.78
CA GLU A 78 53.44 55.61 -6.42
C GLU A 78 54.91 55.17 -6.45
N GLY A 79 55.72 55.74 -5.57
CA GLY A 79 57.12 55.38 -5.37
C GLY A 79 57.31 54.33 -4.27
N ASN A 80 58.50 53.77 -4.20
CA ASN A 80 58.78 52.71 -3.22
C ASN A 80 58.84 53.29 -1.80
N ASN A 81 58.23 52.59 -0.83
CA ASN A 81 58.22 52.94 0.61
C ASN A 81 57.66 54.34 0.90
N GLN A 82 56.66 54.75 0.14
CA GLN A 82 56.05 56.07 0.29
C GLN A 82 54.88 56.09 1.27
N GLY A 83 54.20 54.97 1.50
CA GLY A 83 53.23 54.84 2.58
C GLY A 83 52.41 53.58 2.39
N VAL A 84 51.17 53.62 2.86
CA VAL A 84 50.15 52.61 2.59
C VAL A 84 48.98 53.33 1.93
N ASP A 85 48.87 53.15 0.62
CA ASP A 85 48.08 54.04 -0.23
C ASP A 85 46.79 53.37 -0.69
N THR A 86 45.76 54.18 -0.95
CA THR A 86 44.41 53.69 -1.27
C THR A 86 43.90 54.26 -2.58
N VAL A 87 43.54 53.38 -3.52
CA VAL A 87 42.75 53.75 -4.69
C VAL A 87 41.27 53.51 -4.42
N ARG A 88 40.43 54.54 -4.56
CA ARG A 88 38.97 54.45 -4.57
C ARG A 88 38.48 54.61 -5.99
N ALA A 89 38.08 53.51 -6.63
CA ALA A 89 37.77 53.48 -8.06
C ALA A 89 36.27 53.35 -8.31
N SER A 90 35.69 54.21 -9.16
CA SER A 90 34.30 54.05 -9.66
C SER A 90 34.22 53.35 -11.03
N VAL A 91 35.39 52.98 -11.56
CA VAL A 91 35.63 52.18 -12.76
C VAL A 91 36.45 50.94 -12.40
N ASN A 92 36.46 49.94 -13.26
CA ASN A 92 37.32 48.76 -13.07
C ASN A 92 38.79 49.17 -13.00
N TRP A 93 39.54 48.57 -12.08
CA TRP A 93 40.90 49.03 -11.78
C TRP A 93 41.87 47.88 -11.48
N THR A 94 43.14 48.12 -11.80
CA THR A 94 44.27 47.25 -11.44
C THR A 94 45.31 48.09 -10.74
N LEU A 95 45.72 47.68 -9.54
CA LEU A 95 46.74 48.39 -8.78
C LEU A 95 48.08 48.36 -9.53
N GLY A 96 48.65 49.54 -9.72
CA GLY A 96 50.03 49.70 -10.15
C GLY A 96 51.01 49.25 -9.06
N SER A 97 52.30 49.22 -9.36
CA SER A 97 53.35 48.90 -8.38
C SER A 97 53.28 49.83 -7.16
N ASN A 98 53.67 49.32 -5.98
CA ASN A 98 53.75 50.07 -4.72
C ASN A 98 52.41 50.56 -4.16
N LEU A 99 51.26 50.13 -4.71
CA LEU A 99 49.95 50.44 -4.13
C LEU A 99 49.41 49.22 -3.39
N GLU A 100 48.88 49.43 -2.18
CA GLU A 100 48.42 48.34 -1.31
C GLU A 100 46.90 48.18 -1.33
N ASN A 101 46.12 49.27 -1.30
CA ASN A 101 44.67 49.19 -1.08
C ASN A 101 43.84 49.60 -2.30
N LEU A 102 42.78 48.83 -2.59
CA LEU A 102 41.77 49.14 -3.60
C LEU A 102 40.37 49.08 -2.97
N VAL A 103 39.56 50.10 -3.20
CA VAL A 103 38.13 50.13 -2.84
C VAL A 103 37.31 50.43 -4.08
N LEU A 104 36.49 49.47 -4.50
CA LEU A 104 35.55 49.66 -5.60
C LEU A 104 34.34 50.47 -5.13
N THR A 105 33.86 51.35 -5.98
CA THR A 105 32.70 52.22 -5.75
C THR A 105 31.89 52.35 -7.04
N GLY A 106 30.73 53.00 -6.96
CA GLY A 106 29.95 53.33 -8.16
C GLY A 106 29.60 52.11 -9.00
N ARG A 107 30.08 52.08 -10.25
CA ARG A 107 29.76 51.05 -11.25
C ARG A 107 30.89 50.05 -11.52
N ALA A 108 31.98 50.12 -10.75
CA ALA A 108 33.08 49.19 -10.90
C ALA A 108 32.65 47.78 -10.48
N THR A 109 33.05 46.77 -11.24
CA THR A 109 32.79 45.36 -10.94
C THR A 109 34.06 44.51 -10.98
N ARG A 110 35.22 45.10 -11.25
CA ARG A 110 36.50 44.37 -11.30
C ARG A 110 37.61 45.14 -10.59
N GLY A 111 38.28 44.45 -9.68
CA GLY A 111 39.47 44.95 -8.97
C GLY A 111 40.58 43.90 -9.04
N LYS A 112 41.79 44.32 -9.40
CA LYS A 112 42.97 43.45 -9.40
C LYS A 112 44.12 44.09 -8.61
N GLY A 113 44.75 43.32 -7.74
CA GLY A 113 45.96 43.69 -7.01
C GLY A 113 47.22 43.58 -7.85
N ASN A 114 48.36 43.52 -7.17
CA ASN A 114 49.69 43.46 -7.73
C ASN A 114 50.49 42.30 -7.09
N VAL A 115 51.75 42.54 -6.72
CA VAL A 115 52.65 41.52 -6.12
C VAL A 115 52.87 41.73 -4.62
N LEU A 116 52.23 42.75 -4.05
CA LEU A 116 52.28 43.11 -2.64
C LEU A 116 51.11 42.48 -1.90
N ASN A 117 51.16 42.53 -0.58
CA ASN A 117 50.01 42.19 0.25
C ASN A 117 48.94 43.28 0.09
N ASN A 118 47.96 43.01 -0.75
CA ASN A 118 46.91 43.94 -1.11
C ASN A 118 45.70 43.80 -0.19
N ARG A 119 45.00 44.93 0.04
CA ARG A 119 43.65 44.93 0.59
C ARG A 119 42.67 45.42 -0.45
N ILE A 120 41.79 44.55 -0.91
CA ILE A 120 40.79 44.86 -1.94
C ILE A 120 39.40 44.76 -1.32
N THR A 121 38.59 45.81 -1.46
CA THR A 121 37.20 45.82 -1.00
C THR A 121 36.29 46.15 -2.17
N GLY A 122 35.33 45.28 -2.44
CA GLY A 122 34.31 45.44 -3.44
C GLY A 122 33.19 46.39 -3.02
N ASN A 123 32.11 46.37 -3.79
CA ASN A 123 30.90 47.16 -3.57
C ASN A 123 29.66 46.26 -3.57
N ALA A 124 28.45 46.84 -3.62
CA ALA A 124 27.21 46.08 -3.54
C ALA A 124 26.76 45.45 -4.89
N LEU A 125 27.67 45.29 -5.84
CA LEU A 125 27.43 44.65 -7.13
C LEU A 125 28.21 43.34 -7.18
N ASN A 126 27.82 42.43 -8.06
CA ASN A 126 28.61 41.24 -8.38
C ASN A 126 30.01 41.62 -8.90
N ASN A 127 31.02 41.44 -8.05
CA ASN A 127 32.40 41.84 -8.24
C ASN A 127 33.27 40.65 -8.67
N ILE A 128 34.33 40.94 -9.42
CA ILE A 128 35.44 40.02 -9.68
C ILE A 128 36.68 40.64 -9.05
N LEU A 129 37.18 40.03 -7.98
CA LEU A 129 38.34 40.49 -7.24
C LEU A 129 39.49 39.47 -7.41
N ASP A 130 40.69 39.95 -7.69
CA ASP A 130 41.89 39.13 -7.92
C ASP A 130 43.06 39.76 -7.15
N GLY A 131 43.54 39.10 -6.10
CA GLY A 131 44.62 39.59 -5.22
C GLY A 131 45.96 39.64 -5.95
N GLY A 132 46.28 38.54 -6.65
CA GLY A 132 47.45 38.42 -7.48
C GLY A 132 48.53 37.60 -6.79
N SER A 133 49.62 38.23 -6.37
CA SER A 133 50.61 37.59 -5.51
C SER A 133 50.78 38.39 -4.25
N GLY A 134 51.12 37.75 -3.14
CA GLY A 134 51.17 38.40 -1.84
C GLY A 134 50.20 37.71 -0.89
N ASN A 135 50.19 38.14 0.37
CA ASN A 135 49.19 37.70 1.34
C ASN A 135 48.08 38.75 1.36
N ASP A 136 47.03 38.51 0.60
CA ASP A 136 46.01 39.48 0.27
C ASP A 136 44.79 39.37 1.21
N VAL A 137 44.07 40.48 1.37
CA VAL A 137 42.78 40.54 2.07
C VAL A 137 41.72 41.06 1.11
N LEU A 138 40.80 40.20 0.71
CA LEU A 138 39.74 40.51 -0.24
C LEU A 138 38.37 40.43 0.43
N VAL A 139 37.56 41.46 0.24
CA VAL A 139 36.17 41.54 0.75
C VAL A 139 35.25 41.86 -0.42
N GLY A 140 34.31 40.98 -0.75
CA GLY A 140 33.36 41.11 -1.85
C GLY A 140 32.32 42.20 -1.58
N GLY A 141 31.51 42.02 -0.55
CA GLY A 141 30.49 42.97 -0.13
C GLY A 141 29.09 42.40 -0.32
N ALA A 142 28.27 43.04 -1.14
CA ALA A 142 26.95 42.47 -1.43
C ALA A 142 26.87 42.13 -2.92
N GLY A 143 26.06 41.14 -3.27
CA GLY A 143 26.00 40.59 -4.62
C GLY A 143 26.77 39.28 -4.71
N ASN A 144 26.68 38.63 -5.86
CA ASN A 144 27.34 37.34 -6.08
C ASN A 144 28.74 37.59 -6.65
N ASP A 145 29.74 37.50 -5.78
CA ASP A 145 31.12 37.87 -6.04
C ASP A 145 31.98 36.67 -6.46
N ASN A 146 33.02 36.94 -7.23
CA ASN A 146 34.05 35.97 -7.58
C ASN A 146 35.40 36.51 -7.08
N ILE A 147 35.93 35.87 -6.04
CA ILE A 147 37.09 36.32 -5.29
C ILE A 147 38.21 35.31 -5.48
N ILE A 148 39.34 35.77 -6.01
CA ILE A 148 40.53 34.98 -6.29
C ILE A 148 41.67 35.56 -5.45
N GLY A 149 42.22 34.79 -4.51
CA GLY A 149 43.39 35.19 -3.71
C GLY A 149 44.62 35.26 -4.60
N GLY A 150 45.01 34.11 -5.14
CA GLY A 150 46.09 33.99 -6.11
C GLY A 150 47.25 33.20 -5.52
N ALA A 151 48.39 33.85 -5.30
CA ALA A 151 49.56 33.20 -4.73
C ALA A 151 49.98 33.86 -3.42
N GLY A 152 49.97 33.10 -2.33
CA GLY A 152 50.35 33.56 -0.99
C GLY A 152 49.36 33.03 0.02
N ASN A 153 49.33 33.58 1.23
CA ASN A 153 48.36 33.16 2.25
C ASN A 153 47.30 34.25 2.36
N ASP A 154 46.15 34.02 1.74
CA ASP A 154 45.13 35.02 1.51
C ASP A 154 43.98 34.90 2.51
N THR A 155 43.23 36.00 2.69
CA THR A 155 41.99 36.04 3.47
C THR A 155 40.87 36.59 2.60
N LEU A 156 39.89 35.75 2.28
CA LEU A 156 38.77 36.06 1.40
C LEU A 156 37.47 36.09 2.21
N GLN A 157 36.66 37.12 1.96
CA GLN A 157 35.33 37.30 2.56
C GLN A 157 34.31 37.67 1.48
N GLY A 158 33.28 36.84 1.28
CA GLY A 158 32.19 37.09 0.32
C GLY A 158 31.21 38.17 0.79
N ASP A 159 30.78 38.05 2.05
CA ASP A 159 29.73 38.80 2.74
C ASP A 159 28.30 38.37 2.40
N ALA A 160 27.58 38.99 1.45
CA ALA A 160 26.17 38.65 1.19
C ALA A 160 25.89 38.43 -0.30
N GLY A 161 25.40 37.25 -0.64
CA GLY A 161 25.20 36.79 -2.01
C GLY A 161 25.73 35.37 -2.14
N ASN A 162 25.54 34.77 -3.31
CA ASN A 162 26.12 33.46 -3.61
C ASN A 162 27.49 33.68 -4.24
N ASP A 163 28.53 33.58 -3.42
CA ASP A 163 29.89 33.94 -3.74
C ASP A 163 30.72 32.73 -4.19
N THR A 164 31.75 32.99 -4.99
CA THR A 164 32.75 32.00 -5.38
C THR A 164 34.10 32.46 -4.88
N LEU A 165 34.71 31.68 -3.98
CA LEU A 165 35.98 31.98 -3.34
C LEU A 165 37.02 30.94 -3.77
N ASN A 166 38.14 31.42 -4.32
CA ASN A 166 39.28 30.60 -4.69
C ASN A 166 40.54 31.18 -4.06
N GLY A 167 41.05 30.54 -3.02
CA GLY A 167 42.30 30.94 -2.36
C GLY A 167 43.48 30.93 -3.32
N GLY A 168 43.54 29.92 -4.19
CA GLY A 168 44.69 29.68 -5.05
C GLY A 168 45.81 29.01 -4.26
N THR A 169 47.05 29.21 -4.70
CA THR A 169 48.18 28.53 -4.05
C THR A 169 48.48 29.20 -2.73
N GLY A 170 48.36 28.48 -1.63
CA GLY A 170 48.46 29.19 -0.36
C GLY A 170 48.22 28.35 0.86
N VAL A 171 48.13 29.03 2.00
CA VAL A 171 47.33 28.54 3.12
C VAL A 171 46.33 29.64 3.40
N ASP A 172 45.12 29.44 2.92
CA ASP A 172 44.13 30.51 2.79
C ASP A 172 43.02 30.38 3.83
N VAL A 173 42.38 31.52 4.11
CA VAL A 173 41.19 31.59 4.96
C VAL A 173 40.05 32.14 4.13
N MET A 174 38.97 31.37 4.00
CA MET A 174 37.81 31.73 3.20
C MET A 174 36.54 31.74 4.07
N ARG A 175 35.73 32.78 3.91
CA ARG A 175 34.39 32.94 4.51
C ARG A 175 33.45 33.45 3.43
N GLY A 176 32.42 32.72 3.07
CA GLY A 176 31.46 33.17 2.07
C GLY A 176 30.47 34.14 2.70
N GLY A 177 29.83 33.75 3.81
CA GLY A 177 28.83 34.57 4.47
C GLY A 177 27.43 34.21 3.99
N ALA A 178 26.52 35.17 3.94
CA ALA A 178 25.11 34.86 3.69
C ALA A 178 24.84 34.57 2.20
N GLY A 179 24.45 33.34 1.90
CA GLY A 179 24.15 32.84 0.55
C GLY A 179 24.66 31.41 0.40
N ASN A 180 24.44 30.82 -0.76
CA ASN A 180 24.99 29.49 -1.06
C ASN A 180 26.32 29.67 -1.78
N ASP A 181 27.42 29.46 -1.07
CA ASP A 181 28.76 29.81 -1.52
C ASP A 181 29.55 28.60 -2.02
N LEU A 182 30.53 28.87 -2.88
CA LEU A 182 31.42 27.89 -3.48
C LEU A 182 32.88 28.19 -3.15
N TYR A 183 33.55 27.26 -2.46
CA TYR A 183 34.96 27.33 -2.11
C TYR A 183 35.80 26.42 -2.99
N PHE A 184 36.92 26.92 -3.50
CA PHE A 184 37.95 26.10 -4.14
C PHE A 184 39.13 25.92 -3.19
N VAL A 185 39.41 24.67 -2.83
CA VAL A 185 40.49 24.28 -1.91
C VAL A 185 41.55 23.48 -2.66
N ASP A 186 42.77 23.98 -2.71
CA ASP A 186 43.92 23.30 -3.33
C ASP A 186 45.02 22.91 -2.34
N ASN A 187 44.89 23.35 -1.08
CA ASN A 187 45.81 23.03 -0.01
C ASN A 187 45.06 22.43 1.19
N ALA A 188 45.57 21.33 1.72
CA ALA A 188 44.94 20.65 2.86
C ALA A 188 44.94 21.47 4.17
N ARG A 189 45.59 22.64 4.17
CA ARG A 189 45.63 23.58 5.29
C ARG A 189 44.73 24.80 5.09
N ASP A 190 44.05 24.92 3.95
CA ASP A 190 43.06 25.97 3.74
C ASP A 190 41.91 25.82 4.75
N LEU A 191 41.37 26.95 5.16
CA LEU A 191 40.34 27.01 6.20
C LEU A 191 39.09 27.67 5.64
N VAL A 192 38.00 26.91 5.57
CA VAL A 192 36.65 27.38 5.24
C VAL A 192 35.88 27.66 6.54
N LEU A 193 35.26 28.84 6.67
CA LEU A 193 34.68 29.34 7.91
C LEU A 193 33.25 29.86 7.79
N GLU A 194 32.28 28.98 7.98
CA GLU A 194 30.86 29.33 7.94
C GLU A 194 30.19 29.44 9.31
N ARG A 195 29.08 30.19 9.37
CA ARG A 195 28.21 30.25 10.54
C ARG A 195 26.86 29.61 10.25
N ALA A 196 26.18 29.21 11.32
CA ALA A 196 24.85 28.64 11.21
C ALA A 196 23.86 29.59 10.53
N ASN A 197 23.06 29.05 9.60
CA ASN A 197 22.02 29.75 8.83
C ASN A 197 22.56 30.81 7.86
N GLU A 198 23.80 30.66 7.38
CA GLU A 198 24.34 31.54 6.34
C GLU A 198 24.04 31.00 4.92
N GLY A 199 23.85 29.70 4.71
CA GLY A 199 23.30 29.15 3.47
C GLY A 199 23.47 27.64 3.37
N ILE A 200 23.52 27.12 2.15
CA ILE A 200 23.98 25.76 1.84
C ILE A 200 25.25 25.88 1.01
N ASP A 201 26.36 25.46 1.59
CA ASP A 201 27.69 25.79 1.12
C ASP A 201 28.43 24.59 0.55
N THR A 202 29.27 24.84 -0.46
CA THR A 202 29.95 23.78 -1.22
C THR A 202 31.46 23.98 -1.27
N VAL A 203 32.21 22.96 -0.86
CA VAL A 203 33.65 22.88 -1.05
C VAL A 203 33.96 22.01 -2.27
N ASN A 204 34.67 22.57 -3.24
CA ASN A 204 35.27 21.84 -4.36
C ASN A 204 36.78 21.76 -4.13
N THR A 205 37.33 20.55 -3.99
CA THR A 205 38.71 20.36 -3.57
C THR A 205 39.51 19.44 -4.47
N THR A 206 40.81 19.72 -4.61
CA THR A 206 41.78 18.85 -5.30
C THR A 206 42.70 18.09 -4.33
N VAL A 207 42.43 18.20 -3.03
CA VAL A 207 43.16 17.54 -1.93
C VAL A 207 42.18 16.79 -1.03
N SER A 208 42.69 15.94 -0.13
CA SER A 208 41.81 15.36 0.90
C SER A 208 41.33 16.44 1.87
N PHE A 209 40.04 16.43 2.20
CA PHE A 209 39.42 17.51 2.97
C PHE A 209 38.33 17.00 3.91
N THR A 210 38.21 17.66 5.07
CA THR A 210 37.17 17.44 6.05
C THR A 210 36.37 18.73 6.20
N LEU A 211 35.05 18.66 6.04
CA LEU A 211 34.18 19.82 6.16
C LEU A 211 34.26 20.42 7.57
N GLY A 212 34.45 21.74 7.62
CA GLY A 212 34.21 22.51 8.84
C GLY A 212 32.71 22.52 9.16
N GLY A 213 32.33 22.91 10.38
CA GLY A 213 30.92 23.01 10.75
C GLY A 213 30.17 24.07 9.93
N ASN A 214 28.87 23.85 9.72
CA ASN A 214 27.99 24.69 8.88
C ASN A 214 28.35 24.69 7.38
N VAL A 215 29.02 23.64 6.91
CA VAL A 215 29.22 23.41 5.47
C VAL A 215 28.61 22.06 5.13
N GLU A 216 27.77 22.03 4.10
CA GLU A 216 26.93 20.87 3.81
C GLU A 216 27.50 20.00 2.69
N ASN A 217 28.12 20.59 1.68
CA ASN A 217 28.50 19.86 0.46
C ASN A 217 30.01 19.79 0.25
N LEU A 218 30.49 18.61 -0.13
CA LEU A 218 31.87 18.36 -0.53
C LEU A 218 31.92 17.69 -1.91
N THR A 219 32.75 18.21 -2.81
CA THR A 219 33.05 17.60 -4.10
C THR A 219 34.55 17.43 -4.26
N LEU A 220 35.00 16.19 -4.48
CA LEU A 220 36.38 15.87 -4.81
C LEU A 220 36.58 16.02 -6.33
N ALA A 221 37.61 16.76 -6.74
CA ALA A 221 37.92 17.00 -8.14
C ALA A 221 39.06 16.10 -8.64
N GLY A 222 39.05 15.82 -9.94
CA GLY A 222 40.11 15.07 -10.62
C GLY A 222 39.94 13.56 -10.54
N SER A 223 41.05 12.84 -10.44
CA SER A 223 41.10 11.37 -10.41
C SER A 223 42.19 10.86 -9.48
N ALA A 224 42.60 11.68 -8.51
CA ALA A 224 43.58 11.30 -7.51
C ALA A 224 42.86 10.58 -6.36
N ASN A 225 43.56 9.66 -5.69
CA ASN A 225 43.05 8.99 -4.50
C ASN A 225 43.09 9.96 -3.32
N ILE A 226 42.05 10.79 -3.21
CA ILE A 226 41.85 11.77 -2.14
C ILE A 226 40.59 11.39 -1.36
N ASN A 227 40.51 11.81 -0.10
CA ASN A 227 39.46 11.42 0.81
C ASN A 227 38.58 12.62 1.19
N GLY A 228 37.32 12.35 1.50
CA GLY A 228 36.34 13.34 1.94
C GLY A 228 35.74 12.94 3.28
N ALA A 229 35.53 13.93 4.16
CA ALA A 229 34.81 13.71 5.40
C ALA A 229 33.82 14.86 5.66
N GLY A 230 32.60 14.51 6.06
CA GLY A 230 31.57 15.43 6.49
C GLY A 230 31.77 15.90 7.93
N ASN A 231 30.68 16.38 8.52
CA ASN A 231 30.62 16.95 9.86
C ASN A 231 29.41 16.36 10.64
N VAL A 232 28.63 17.19 11.33
CA VAL A 232 27.50 16.75 12.17
C VAL A 232 26.14 17.09 11.55
N LEU A 233 26.16 17.57 10.31
CA LEU A 233 25.01 17.98 9.54
C LEU A 233 24.78 16.92 8.46
N ASN A 234 23.56 16.90 7.92
CA ASN A 234 23.26 16.17 6.70
C ASN A 234 24.15 16.69 5.55
N ASN A 235 25.12 15.90 5.15
CA ASN A 235 26.13 16.24 4.16
C ASN A 235 25.84 15.59 2.80
N THR A 236 26.22 16.28 1.72
CA THR A 236 26.32 15.68 0.39
C THR A 236 27.78 15.60 -0.02
N ILE A 237 28.32 14.40 -0.13
CA ILE A 237 29.73 14.15 -0.44
C ILE A 237 29.83 13.39 -1.76
N THR A 238 30.47 14.01 -2.76
CA THR A 238 30.74 13.38 -4.05
C THR A 238 32.24 13.17 -4.24
N GLY A 239 32.62 11.91 -4.43
CA GLY A 239 33.94 11.45 -4.79
C GLY A 239 34.35 11.83 -6.22
N ASN A 240 35.51 11.33 -6.63
CA ASN A 240 36.12 11.61 -7.93
C ASN A 240 36.41 10.31 -8.69
N GLY A 241 37.24 10.36 -9.73
CA GLY A 241 37.56 9.16 -10.53
C GLY A 241 38.66 8.25 -9.96
N GLY A 242 39.02 8.39 -8.69
CA GLY A 242 40.02 7.54 -8.03
C GLY A 242 39.44 6.92 -6.76
N SER A 243 40.12 5.92 -6.20
CA SER A 243 39.68 5.27 -4.95
C SER A 243 39.69 6.24 -3.78
N ASN A 244 38.51 6.56 -3.25
CA ASN A 244 38.25 7.50 -2.18
C ASN A 244 37.82 6.78 -0.90
N PHE A 245 38.16 7.38 0.23
CA PHE A 245 37.54 7.07 1.52
C PHE A 245 36.63 8.25 1.89
N LEU A 246 35.32 8.01 1.93
CA LEU A 246 34.29 9.01 2.21
C LEU A 246 33.61 8.68 3.54
N THR A 247 33.49 9.67 4.44
CA THR A 247 32.76 9.53 5.71
C THR A 247 31.72 10.63 5.86
N GLY A 248 30.46 10.29 6.14
CA GLY A 248 29.39 11.25 6.42
C GLY A 248 29.54 11.91 7.79
N GLY A 249 29.39 11.13 8.86
CA GLY A 249 29.56 11.58 10.23
C GLY A 249 28.31 11.39 11.07
N LEU A 250 27.67 12.48 11.46
CA LEU A 250 26.33 12.44 12.05
C LEU A 250 25.37 13.16 11.11
N GLY A 251 24.09 12.78 11.14
CA GLY A 251 23.07 13.36 10.29
C GLY A 251 22.76 12.45 9.10
N ASP A 252 21.69 12.74 8.37
CA ASP A 252 21.32 11.92 7.21
C ASP A 252 22.15 12.36 6.00
N ASP A 253 23.19 11.59 5.68
CA ASP A 253 24.22 11.92 4.70
C ASP A 253 23.96 11.26 3.33
N SER A 254 24.46 11.89 2.26
CA SER A 254 24.44 11.36 0.90
C SER A 254 25.87 11.26 0.36
N LEU A 255 26.37 10.03 0.23
CA LEU A 255 27.73 9.73 -0.22
C LEU A 255 27.68 9.08 -1.62
N ARG A 256 28.49 9.60 -2.54
CA ARG A 256 28.68 9.02 -3.88
C ARG A 256 30.16 8.81 -4.17
N GLY A 257 30.59 7.57 -4.36
CA GLY A 257 31.98 7.22 -4.70
C GLY A 257 32.40 7.68 -6.10
N ALA A 258 31.49 7.48 -7.05
CA ALA A 258 31.61 7.79 -8.48
C ALA A 258 32.38 6.76 -9.29
N ALA A 259 33.71 6.82 -9.39
CA ALA A 259 34.47 5.81 -10.11
C ALA A 259 35.77 5.48 -9.40
N GLY A 260 36.15 4.21 -9.37
CA GLY A 260 37.25 3.72 -8.57
C GLY A 260 36.73 2.76 -7.52
N ASN A 261 37.62 2.16 -6.74
CA ASN A 261 37.22 1.26 -5.66
C ASN A 261 37.17 2.08 -4.37
N ASP A 262 35.97 2.45 -3.96
CA ASP A 262 35.70 3.41 -2.91
C ASP A 262 35.31 2.73 -1.59
N ILE A 263 35.53 3.45 -0.49
CA ILE A 263 35.05 3.07 0.84
C ILE A 263 34.15 4.20 1.33
N LEU A 264 32.87 3.91 1.53
CA LEU A 264 31.87 4.84 2.03
C LEU A 264 31.44 4.43 3.44
N GLN A 265 31.45 5.39 4.36
CA GLN A 265 30.95 5.24 5.72
C GLN A 265 29.92 6.32 6.01
N GLY A 266 28.66 5.95 6.22
CA GLY A 266 27.58 6.89 6.54
C GLY A 266 27.81 7.54 7.91
N GLY A 267 27.65 6.76 8.97
CA GLY A 267 27.81 7.18 10.36
C GLY A 267 26.52 6.98 11.15
N ASP A 268 26.11 7.98 11.92
CA ASP A 268 24.79 7.99 12.56
C ASP A 268 23.83 8.81 11.69
N GLY A 269 22.67 8.28 11.32
CA GLY A 269 21.71 8.93 10.44
C GLY A 269 21.08 7.94 9.47
N ASN A 270 20.09 8.36 8.70
CA ASN A 270 19.59 7.56 7.58
C ASN A 270 20.36 7.95 6.33
N ASP A 271 21.42 7.22 6.03
CA ASP A 271 22.40 7.57 5.02
C ASP A 271 22.08 6.94 3.66
N PHE A 272 22.47 7.64 2.59
CA PHE A 272 22.40 7.14 1.21
C PHE A 272 23.81 6.97 0.65
N LEU A 273 24.21 5.73 0.39
CA LEU A 273 25.53 5.34 -0.08
C LEU A 273 25.45 4.76 -1.50
N ASP A 274 26.10 5.42 -2.45
CA ASP A 274 26.15 5.05 -3.87
C ASP A 274 27.63 4.89 -4.27
N GLY A 275 28.12 3.65 -4.31
CA GLY A 275 29.51 3.35 -4.69
C GLY A 275 29.84 3.88 -6.09
N GLY A 276 28.92 3.65 -7.02
CA GLY A 276 29.12 3.94 -8.43
C GLY A 276 29.99 2.87 -9.09
N ALA A 277 30.77 3.26 -10.10
CA ALA A 277 31.55 2.30 -10.86
C ALA A 277 32.81 1.87 -10.10
N GLY A 278 32.86 0.64 -9.61
CA GLY A 278 33.97 0.23 -8.78
C GLY A 278 33.88 -1.20 -8.30
N ASP A 279 34.80 -1.56 -7.42
CA ASP A 279 34.51 -2.60 -6.42
C ASP A 279 34.49 -1.85 -5.08
N ASP A 280 33.30 -1.57 -4.57
CA ASP A 280 33.11 -0.63 -3.47
C ASP A 280 32.80 -1.31 -2.13
N SER A 281 33.11 -0.62 -1.04
CA SER A 281 32.80 -1.08 0.32
C SER A 281 31.99 -0.01 1.04
N MET A 282 30.77 -0.37 1.43
CA MET A 282 29.81 0.56 2.01
C MET A 282 29.38 0.08 3.40
N ALA A 283 29.39 1.00 4.36
CA ALA A 283 28.86 0.80 5.71
C ALA A 283 28.04 2.02 6.11
N GLY A 284 26.76 1.82 6.38
CA GLY A 284 25.76 2.83 6.72
C GLY A 284 25.98 3.26 8.15
N GLY A 285 25.79 2.35 9.11
CA GLY A 285 26.14 2.57 10.50
C GLY A 285 24.93 2.45 11.40
N ALA A 286 24.45 3.56 11.96
CA ALA A 286 23.26 3.58 12.81
C ALA A 286 22.17 4.45 12.19
N GLY A 287 20.97 3.92 12.04
CA GLY A 287 19.86 4.51 11.30
C GLY A 287 19.43 3.55 10.19
N ASN A 288 18.44 3.96 9.41
CA ASN A 288 17.91 3.16 8.29
C ASN A 288 18.58 3.62 7.00
N ASP A 289 19.58 2.88 6.57
CA ASP A 289 20.48 3.25 5.49
C ASP A 289 20.04 2.67 4.15
N THR A 290 20.48 3.31 3.07
CA THR A 290 20.24 2.86 1.70
C THR A 290 21.55 2.75 0.94
N TYR A 291 21.76 1.59 0.34
CA TYR A 291 22.91 1.24 -0.48
C TYR A 291 22.54 1.10 -1.94
N VAL A 292 23.39 1.58 -2.85
CA VAL A 292 23.29 1.30 -4.28
C VAL A 292 24.49 0.44 -4.69
N VAL A 293 24.20 -0.75 -5.21
CA VAL A 293 25.21 -1.70 -5.69
C VAL A 293 25.03 -1.94 -7.19
N ASP A 294 26.11 -1.83 -7.94
CA ASP A 294 26.12 -2.01 -9.39
C ASP A 294 27.24 -2.93 -9.91
N SER A 295 28.15 -3.35 -9.02
CA SER A 295 29.24 -4.28 -9.29
C SER A 295 29.18 -5.52 -8.41
N THR A 296 29.48 -6.70 -8.99
CA THR A 296 29.41 -7.99 -8.27
C THR A 296 30.41 -8.12 -7.12
N ASN A 297 31.34 -7.18 -7.01
CA ASN A 297 32.32 -7.12 -5.92
C ASN A 297 31.98 -6.05 -4.89
N ASP A 298 30.88 -5.32 -5.05
CA ASP A 298 30.43 -4.37 -4.04
C ASP A 298 30.07 -5.11 -2.76
N THR A 299 30.44 -4.52 -1.64
CA THR A 299 30.22 -5.09 -0.31
C THR A 299 29.44 -4.11 0.54
N VAL A 300 28.38 -4.62 1.18
CA VAL A 300 27.60 -3.91 2.19
C VAL A 300 27.91 -4.54 3.54
N THR A 301 28.28 -3.71 4.52
CA THR A 301 28.60 -4.15 5.88
C THR A 301 27.76 -3.37 6.87
N GLU A 302 26.92 -4.09 7.60
CA GLU A 302 26.10 -3.52 8.67
C GLU A 302 26.52 -4.00 10.06
N THR A 303 26.06 -3.26 11.08
CA THR A 303 26.28 -3.62 12.48
C THR A 303 24.97 -3.99 13.18
N PRO A 304 24.99 -4.92 14.16
CA PRO A 304 23.77 -5.31 14.85
C PRO A 304 23.05 -4.12 15.51
N GLY A 305 21.78 -3.93 15.17
CA GLY A 305 20.97 -2.80 15.61
C GLY A 305 21.27 -1.48 14.91
N GLY A 306 21.83 -1.55 13.68
CA GLY A 306 22.02 -0.43 12.76
C GLY A 306 20.70 0.24 12.42
N GLY A 307 19.72 -0.51 11.92
CA GLY A 307 18.38 -0.01 11.69
C GLY A 307 17.56 -1.02 10.92
N ILE A 308 16.75 -0.53 9.98
CA ILE A 308 16.15 -1.34 8.92
C ILE A 308 16.71 -0.82 7.60
N ASP A 309 17.59 -1.59 6.99
CA ASP A 309 18.47 -1.15 5.91
C ASP A 309 18.03 -1.70 4.56
N ARG A 310 18.44 -1.02 3.49
CA ARG A 310 17.99 -1.36 2.13
C ARG A 310 19.11 -1.34 1.11
N VAL A 311 19.18 -2.41 0.32
CA VAL A 311 20.01 -2.49 -0.87
C VAL A 311 19.16 -2.28 -2.12
N ILE A 312 19.56 -1.33 -2.96
CA ILE A 312 19.09 -1.16 -4.34
C ILE A 312 20.14 -1.76 -5.25
N SER A 313 19.80 -2.83 -5.96
CA SER A 313 20.75 -3.55 -6.80
C SER A 313 20.38 -3.49 -8.28
N SER A 314 21.36 -3.28 -9.16
CA SER A 314 21.23 -3.52 -10.61
C SER A 314 21.90 -4.82 -11.07
N ILE A 315 22.23 -5.70 -10.13
CA ILE A 315 22.88 -7.00 -10.33
C ILE A 315 22.22 -8.08 -9.44
N ASP A 316 22.63 -9.33 -9.59
CA ASP A 316 22.32 -10.38 -8.61
C ASP A 316 22.92 -10.01 -7.24
N PHE A 317 22.16 -10.17 -6.17
CA PHE A 317 22.62 -9.76 -4.84
C PHE A 317 22.16 -10.70 -3.71
N VAL A 318 23.03 -10.86 -2.71
CA VAL A 318 22.79 -11.63 -1.49
C VAL A 318 22.90 -10.67 -0.31
N LEU A 319 21.86 -10.55 0.51
CA LEU A 319 21.87 -9.70 1.69
C LEU A 319 22.88 -10.23 2.73
N GLY A 320 23.62 -9.32 3.36
CA GLY A 320 24.45 -9.63 4.53
C GLY A 320 23.58 -9.82 5.78
N GLU A 321 24.13 -10.39 6.87
CA GLU A 321 23.37 -10.84 8.06
C GLU A 321 22.49 -9.79 8.75
N GLU A 322 22.74 -8.49 8.55
CA GLU A 322 22.09 -7.37 9.25
C GLU A 322 21.41 -6.40 8.26
N VAL A 323 20.92 -6.91 7.12
CA VAL A 323 20.21 -6.10 6.11
C VAL A 323 18.88 -6.74 5.78
N GLU A 324 17.79 -5.98 5.83
CA GLU A 324 16.44 -6.54 5.74
C GLU A 324 15.82 -6.37 4.34
N ASN A 325 16.16 -5.31 3.61
CA ASN A 325 15.44 -4.99 2.37
C ASN A 325 16.31 -5.09 1.13
N LEU A 326 15.81 -5.76 0.10
CA LEU A 326 16.41 -5.80 -1.23
C LEU A 326 15.42 -5.31 -2.28
N THR A 327 15.86 -4.43 -3.16
CA THR A 327 15.12 -4.03 -4.37
C THR A 327 16.01 -4.20 -5.59
N LEU A 328 15.60 -5.09 -6.49
CA LEU A 328 16.23 -5.27 -7.79
C LEU A 328 15.72 -4.21 -8.78
N THR A 329 16.61 -3.72 -9.63
CA THR A 329 16.28 -2.68 -10.62
C THR A 329 16.62 -3.14 -12.03
N GLY A 330 16.19 -2.36 -13.03
CA GLY A 330 16.41 -2.69 -14.44
C GLY A 330 15.41 -3.70 -14.98
N THR A 331 15.79 -4.35 -16.09
CA THR A 331 14.93 -5.28 -16.84
C THR A 331 15.57 -6.65 -17.07
N ASP A 332 16.78 -6.84 -16.57
CA ASP A 332 17.50 -8.10 -16.69
C ASP A 332 16.97 -9.12 -15.68
N ASN A 333 17.18 -10.41 -15.95
CA ASN A 333 16.79 -11.51 -15.08
C ASN A 333 17.76 -11.60 -13.91
N LEU A 334 17.53 -10.77 -12.90
CA LEU A 334 18.36 -10.70 -11.68
C LEU A 334 17.80 -11.60 -10.58
N ASN A 335 18.65 -12.03 -9.66
CA ASN A 335 18.24 -12.87 -8.52
C ASN A 335 18.56 -12.18 -7.20
N GLY A 336 17.70 -12.38 -6.21
CA GLY A 336 17.82 -11.80 -4.87
C GLY A 336 17.78 -12.89 -3.82
N PHE A 337 18.71 -12.85 -2.88
CA PHE A 337 18.79 -13.81 -1.78
C PHE A 337 18.83 -13.04 -0.46
N GLY A 338 17.97 -13.40 0.46
CA GLY A 338 17.90 -12.87 1.81
C GLY A 338 18.88 -13.56 2.77
N ASN A 339 18.58 -13.49 4.06
CA ASN A 339 19.39 -13.95 5.18
C ASN A 339 18.52 -14.68 6.23
N ALA A 340 18.78 -14.47 7.52
CA ALA A 340 18.04 -15.12 8.62
C ALA A 340 17.10 -14.16 9.38
N LEU A 341 16.92 -12.94 8.87
CA LEU A 341 16.01 -11.92 9.36
C LEU A 341 14.75 -11.90 8.50
N ASP A 342 13.70 -11.27 9.01
CA ASP A 342 12.50 -10.94 8.23
C ASP A 342 12.89 -9.99 7.08
N ASN A 343 12.96 -10.51 5.84
CA ASN A 343 13.40 -9.76 4.68
C ASN A 343 12.23 -9.28 3.82
N THR A 344 12.38 -8.11 3.20
CA THR A 344 11.50 -7.66 2.10
C THR A 344 12.31 -7.63 0.82
N ILE A 345 11.98 -8.54 -0.11
CA ILE A 345 12.68 -8.68 -1.40
C ILE A 345 11.72 -8.35 -2.53
N ILE A 346 12.04 -7.30 -3.28
CA ILE A 346 11.27 -6.84 -4.43
C ILE A 346 12.12 -7.02 -5.69
N GLY A 347 11.62 -7.84 -6.61
CA GLY A 347 12.16 -8.07 -7.94
C GLY A 347 11.95 -6.91 -8.90
N ASN A 348 12.42 -7.09 -10.13
CA ASN A 348 12.34 -6.09 -11.19
C ASN A 348 11.29 -6.51 -12.24
N SER A 349 11.48 -6.14 -13.52
CA SER A 349 10.57 -6.60 -14.59
C SER A 349 11.07 -7.82 -15.36
N GLY A 350 12.25 -8.32 -15.02
CA GLY A 350 12.81 -9.55 -15.57
C GLY A 350 12.29 -10.76 -14.80
N ASN A 351 12.70 -11.96 -15.20
CA ASN A 351 12.36 -13.18 -14.48
C ASN A 351 13.37 -13.39 -13.35
N ASN A 352 12.92 -13.22 -12.11
CA ASN A 352 13.73 -13.25 -10.92
C ASN A 352 13.59 -14.59 -10.17
N THR A 353 14.68 -15.04 -9.54
CA THR A 353 14.62 -16.02 -8.44
C THR A 353 14.85 -15.28 -7.14
N LEU A 354 13.87 -15.30 -6.25
CA LEU A 354 13.91 -14.69 -4.93
C LEU A 354 13.89 -15.78 -3.85
N GLU A 355 14.88 -15.79 -2.97
CA GLU A 355 14.98 -16.69 -1.82
C GLU A 355 15.04 -15.85 -0.54
N GLY A 356 14.11 -16.03 0.39
CA GLY A 356 14.05 -15.27 1.65
C GLY A 356 15.09 -15.74 2.67
N GLY A 357 15.16 -17.05 2.90
CA GLY A 357 16.07 -17.68 3.84
C GLY A 357 15.33 -18.15 5.09
N ALA A 358 15.61 -17.52 6.23
CA ALA A 358 14.87 -17.76 7.45
C ALA A 358 14.34 -16.44 7.99
N GLY A 359 13.30 -16.47 8.82
CA GLY A 359 12.57 -15.27 9.21
C GLY A 359 11.26 -15.19 8.42
N ASN A 360 10.43 -14.20 8.73
CA ASN A 360 9.14 -14.00 8.07
C ASN A 360 9.33 -13.06 6.87
N ASP A 361 9.50 -13.62 5.68
CA ASP A 361 9.91 -12.92 4.49
C ASP A 361 8.72 -12.43 3.65
N TYR A 362 8.87 -11.27 3.01
CA TYR A 362 7.95 -10.74 2.01
C TYR A 362 8.63 -10.72 0.65
N LEU A 363 8.13 -11.54 -0.28
CA LEU A 363 8.68 -11.72 -1.62
C LEU A 363 7.70 -11.24 -2.69
N ASN A 364 8.14 -10.30 -3.52
CA ASN A 364 7.41 -9.84 -4.70
C ASN A 364 8.33 -9.85 -5.92
N GLY A 365 8.13 -10.79 -6.83
CA GLY A 365 8.94 -10.92 -8.05
C GLY A 365 8.82 -9.73 -9.01
N GLY A 366 7.73 -8.97 -8.92
CA GLY A 366 7.38 -7.97 -9.92
C GLY A 366 6.71 -8.63 -11.11
N LYS A 367 6.88 -8.05 -12.31
CA LYS A 367 6.09 -8.44 -13.49
C LYS A 367 6.57 -9.70 -14.20
N GLY A 368 7.70 -10.25 -13.77
CA GLY A 368 8.40 -11.33 -14.46
C GLY A 368 7.60 -12.63 -14.43
N SER A 369 8.20 -13.71 -14.93
CA SER A 369 7.77 -15.04 -14.50
C SER A 369 8.78 -15.51 -13.48
N ASP A 370 8.42 -15.37 -12.21
CA ASP A 370 9.36 -15.37 -11.10
C ASP A 370 9.33 -16.69 -10.32
N THR A 371 10.39 -16.98 -9.58
CA THR A 371 10.44 -18.12 -8.66
C THR A 371 10.69 -17.57 -7.26
N LEU A 372 9.75 -17.80 -6.35
CA LEU A 372 9.75 -17.27 -4.99
C LEU A 372 9.82 -18.44 -4.00
N SER A 373 10.73 -18.37 -3.04
CA SER A 373 10.89 -19.35 -1.96
C SER A 373 11.24 -18.60 -0.68
N GLY A 374 10.39 -18.66 0.34
CA GLY A 374 10.61 -17.92 1.59
C GLY A 374 11.56 -18.67 2.50
N GLY A 375 11.27 -19.92 2.82
CA GLY A 375 12.19 -20.81 3.52
C GLY A 375 11.67 -21.20 4.90
N ASP A 376 12.39 -20.84 5.97
CA ASP A 376 11.97 -21.11 7.36
C ASP A 376 11.32 -19.84 7.96
N GLY A 377 10.02 -19.83 8.23
CA GLY A 377 9.30 -18.71 8.83
C GLY A 377 7.90 -18.57 8.25
N ASP A 378 7.12 -17.61 8.74
CA ASP A 378 5.80 -17.32 8.18
C ASP A 378 5.96 -16.31 7.03
N ASP A 379 6.03 -16.81 5.80
CA ASP A 379 6.41 -16.02 4.63
C ASP A 379 5.19 -15.52 3.84
N THR A 380 5.40 -14.48 3.03
CA THR A 380 4.38 -13.88 2.17
C THR A 380 4.86 -13.74 0.73
N TYR A 381 4.13 -14.35 -0.19
CA TYR A 381 4.39 -14.33 -1.64
C TYR A 381 3.37 -13.46 -2.35
N VAL A 382 3.83 -12.51 -3.17
CA VAL A 382 2.97 -11.75 -4.07
C VAL A 382 3.01 -12.34 -5.47
N ILE A 383 1.85 -12.74 -5.96
CA ILE A 383 1.67 -13.37 -7.27
C ILE A 383 0.86 -12.46 -8.18
N ASP A 384 1.54 -11.90 -9.19
CA ASP A 384 0.93 -10.97 -10.15
C ASP A 384 1.02 -11.45 -11.61
N ASN A 385 1.80 -12.50 -11.86
CA ASN A 385 1.98 -13.12 -13.17
C ASN A 385 1.63 -14.62 -13.14
N GLU A 386 0.93 -15.11 -14.17
CA GLU A 386 0.60 -16.54 -14.30
C GLU A 386 1.83 -17.46 -14.40
N GLY A 387 3.00 -16.90 -14.71
CA GLY A 387 4.27 -17.60 -14.78
C GLY A 387 5.03 -17.68 -13.45
N ASP A 388 4.53 -17.06 -12.38
CA ASP A 388 5.16 -17.09 -11.07
C ASP A 388 5.03 -18.47 -10.42
N ILE A 389 6.09 -18.89 -9.72
CA ILE A 389 6.19 -20.17 -9.05
C ILE A 389 6.54 -19.92 -7.58
N VAL A 390 5.71 -20.44 -6.68
CA VAL A 390 6.01 -20.51 -5.24
C VAL A 390 6.59 -21.90 -4.93
N ALA A 391 7.68 -21.94 -4.15
CA ALA A 391 8.40 -23.15 -3.82
C ALA A 391 8.62 -23.28 -2.31
N GLU A 392 7.71 -24.04 -1.66
CA GLU A 392 7.74 -24.24 -0.21
C GLU A 392 8.17 -25.64 0.24
N ASN A 393 8.91 -25.64 1.34
CA ASN A 393 9.32 -26.85 2.04
C ASN A 393 8.25 -27.28 3.05
N ALA A 394 8.22 -28.58 3.37
CA ALA A 394 7.41 -29.04 4.50
C ALA A 394 8.00 -28.48 5.81
N ASP A 395 7.14 -28.03 6.73
CA ASP A 395 7.50 -27.38 7.99
C ASP A 395 8.21 -26.01 7.86
N GLY A 396 8.00 -25.28 6.74
CA GLY A 396 8.55 -23.93 6.51
C GLY A 396 7.97 -22.87 7.45
N GLY A 397 6.65 -22.86 7.62
CA GLY A 397 5.96 -22.02 8.60
C GLY A 397 4.47 -22.04 8.32
N ASN A 398 3.78 -20.92 8.57
CA ASN A 398 2.40 -20.69 8.14
C ASN A 398 2.38 -19.59 7.08
N ASP A 399 2.38 -20.02 5.82
CA ASP A 399 2.74 -19.19 4.69
C ASP A 399 1.52 -18.57 4.00
N THR A 400 1.71 -17.41 3.38
CA THR A 400 0.64 -16.63 2.74
C THR A 400 0.94 -16.32 1.29
N VAL A 401 0.03 -16.66 0.39
CA VAL A 401 0.01 -16.11 -0.97
C VAL A 401 -0.98 -14.97 -1.07
N ILE A 402 -0.54 -13.83 -1.58
CA ILE A 402 -1.37 -12.73 -2.04
C ILE A 402 -1.42 -12.81 -3.57
N SER A 403 -2.56 -13.18 -4.14
CA SER A 403 -2.72 -13.32 -5.60
C SER A 403 -3.62 -12.24 -6.17
N ILE A 404 -3.22 -11.65 -7.30
CA ILE A 404 -4.07 -10.76 -8.10
C ILE A 404 -4.42 -11.37 -9.47
N LEU A 405 -4.19 -12.67 -9.65
CA LEU A 405 -4.55 -13.41 -10.86
C LEU A 405 -6.04 -13.69 -10.91
N ARG A 406 -6.59 -14.02 -12.09
CA ARG A 406 -8.03 -14.34 -12.22
C ARG A 406 -8.44 -15.59 -11.43
N THR A 407 -7.53 -16.54 -11.27
CA THR A 407 -7.70 -17.75 -10.47
C THR A 407 -6.35 -18.14 -9.89
N TYR A 408 -6.32 -18.62 -8.65
CA TYR A 408 -5.11 -19.17 -8.05
C TYR A 408 -5.40 -20.44 -7.25
N THR A 409 -4.50 -21.41 -7.35
CA THR A 409 -4.52 -22.65 -6.57
C THR A 409 -3.28 -22.68 -5.70
N LEU A 410 -3.47 -22.84 -4.38
CA LEU A 410 -2.35 -22.95 -3.45
C LEU A 410 -1.45 -24.13 -3.83
N VAL A 411 -0.15 -23.87 -3.83
CA VAL A 411 0.85 -24.94 -3.95
C VAL A 411 0.90 -25.73 -2.64
N ASN A 412 1.51 -26.92 -2.67
CA ASN A 412 1.70 -27.72 -1.45
C ASN A 412 2.48 -26.92 -0.39
N ASN A 413 2.17 -27.17 0.89
CA ASN A 413 2.83 -26.55 2.05
C ASN A 413 2.56 -25.06 2.22
N VAL A 414 1.54 -24.49 1.56
CA VAL A 414 1.08 -23.11 1.82
C VAL A 414 -0.32 -23.17 2.42
N GLU A 415 -0.53 -22.46 3.52
CA GLU A 415 -1.76 -22.52 4.30
C GLU A 415 -2.73 -21.38 3.93
N ASN A 416 -2.24 -20.19 3.61
CA ASN A 416 -3.08 -19.00 3.49
C ASN A 416 -3.11 -18.44 2.07
N LEU A 417 -4.31 -18.11 1.59
CA LEU A 417 -4.53 -17.41 0.32
C LEU A 417 -5.34 -16.14 0.57
N ILE A 418 -4.84 -15.01 0.06
CA ILE A 418 -5.54 -13.74 0.03
C ILE A 418 -5.70 -13.32 -1.43
N LEU A 419 -6.96 -13.15 -1.85
CA LEU A 419 -7.28 -12.64 -3.17
C LEU A 419 -7.23 -11.11 -3.13
N GLY A 420 -6.28 -10.53 -3.86
CA GLY A 420 -6.14 -9.08 -3.98
C GLY A 420 -7.00 -8.49 -5.11
N GLY A 421 -6.81 -7.20 -5.38
CA GLY A 421 -7.47 -6.53 -6.51
C GLY A 421 -8.97 -6.30 -6.34
N THR A 422 -9.65 -5.98 -7.44
CA THR A 422 -11.08 -5.63 -7.49
C THR A 422 -11.87 -6.42 -8.54
N ASP A 423 -11.24 -7.41 -9.17
CA ASP A 423 -11.90 -8.30 -10.12
C ASP A 423 -12.42 -9.54 -9.35
N GLY A 424 -13.44 -10.22 -9.87
CA GLY A 424 -13.86 -11.52 -9.32
C GLY A 424 -12.77 -12.55 -9.55
N ILE A 425 -12.02 -12.87 -8.50
CA ILE A 425 -10.92 -13.83 -8.49
C ILE A 425 -11.39 -15.11 -7.82
N ASP A 426 -10.97 -16.27 -8.32
CA ASP A 426 -11.31 -17.56 -7.71
C ASP A 426 -10.10 -18.12 -6.97
N GLY A 427 -10.33 -18.75 -5.82
CA GLY A 427 -9.31 -19.32 -4.96
C GLY A 427 -9.54 -20.82 -4.71
N VAL A 428 -8.49 -21.61 -4.81
CA VAL A 428 -8.52 -23.05 -4.52
C VAL A 428 -7.39 -23.39 -3.54
N GLY A 429 -7.72 -24.08 -2.46
CA GLY A 429 -6.75 -24.58 -1.49
C GLY A 429 -6.04 -25.86 -1.94
N ASN A 430 -5.46 -26.56 -0.98
CA ASN A 430 -4.69 -27.79 -1.14
C ASN A 430 -5.17 -28.85 -0.11
N ASP A 431 -4.32 -29.80 0.27
CA ASP A 431 -4.67 -30.87 1.21
C ASP A 431 -4.46 -30.49 2.70
N LEU A 432 -4.15 -29.22 2.99
CA LEU A 432 -3.90 -28.69 4.34
C LEU A 432 -5.12 -27.91 4.83
N ASN A 433 -5.13 -27.60 6.13
CA ASN A 433 -6.09 -26.67 6.70
C ASN A 433 -5.80 -25.26 6.19
N ASN A 434 -6.51 -24.83 5.16
CA ASN A 434 -6.29 -23.56 4.49
C ASN A 434 -7.14 -22.43 5.09
N THR A 435 -6.60 -21.21 5.06
CA THR A 435 -7.40 -19.99 5.22
C THR A 435 -7.42 -19.21 3.92
N ILE A 436 -8.57 -19.14 3.28
CA ILE A 436 -8.76 -18.46 1.99
C ILE A 436 -9.65 -17.24 2.20
N THR A 437 -9.13 -16.05 1.90
CA THR A 437 -9.84 -14.78 2.00
C THR A 437 -10.07 -14.18 0.61
N GLY A 438 -11.34 -14.02 0.26
CA GLY A 438 -11.81 -13.35 -0.95
C GLY A 438 -11.63 -11.83 -0.92
N ASN A 439 -12.00 -11.19 -2.02
CA ASN A 439 -11.96 -9.75 -2.18
C ASN A 439 -13.38 -9.16 -2.11
N SER A 440 -13.60 -7.95 -2.63
CA SER A 440 -14.92 -7.29 -2.59
C SER A 440 -15.80 -7.62 -3.79
N SER A 441 -15.48 -8.68 -4.54
CA SER A 441 -16.18 -9.11 -5.74
C SER A 441 -16.59 -10.56 -5.56
N ASN A 442 -17.60 -10.99 -6.30
CA ASN A 442 -18.02 -12.38 -6.32
C ASN A 442 -16.84 -13.34 -6.58
N ASN A 443 -16.53 -14.16 -5.59
CA ASN A 443 -15.46 -15.14 -5.58
C ASN A 443 -16.03 -16.57 -5.56
N SER A 444 -15.35 -17.50 -6.24
CA SER A 444 -15.51 -18.94 -5.99
C SER A 444 -14.32 -19.42 -5.17
N LEU A 445 -14.59 -19.89 -3.95
CA LEU A 445 -13.59 -20.37 -3.01
C LEU A 445 -13.79 -21.88 -2.75
N GLU A 446 -12.77 -22.68 -3.01
CA GLU A 446 -12.75 -24.14 -2.76
C GLU A 446 -11.62 -24.45 -1.75
N GLY A 447 -11.95 -25.01 -0.59
CA GLY A 447 -11.00 -25.35 0.47
C GLY A 447 -10.11 -26.52 0.08
N GLY A 448 -10.72 -27.65 -0.27
CA GLY A 448 -10.00 -28.84 -0.73
C GLY A 448 -10.13 -29.96 0.27
N ALA A 449 -9.04 -30.39 0.89
CA ALA A 449 -9.08 -31.34 2.00
C ALA A 449 -8.40 -30.73 3.22
N GLY A 450 -8.87 -31.04 4.42
CA GLY A 450 -8.38 -30.41 5.66
C GLY A 450 -9.51 -29.65 6.33
N ASP A 451 -9.27 -29.11 7.53
CA ASP A 451 -10.26 -28.26 8.20
C ASP A 451 -10.05 -26.81 7.75
N ASP A 452 -10.80 -26.37 6.74
CA ASP A 452 -10.58 -25.11 6.04
C ASP A 452 -11.38 -23.93 6.63
N THR A 453 -10.89 -22.71 6.41
CA THR A 453 -11.61 -21.47 6.70
C THR A 453 -11.71 -20.62 5.43
N LEU A 454 -12.93 -20.47 4.92
CA LEU A 454 -13.25 -19.74 3.70
C LEU A 454 -13.97 -18.44 4.08
N ILE A 455 -13.43 -17.30 3.65
CA ILE A 455 -13.96 -15.96 3.93
C ILE A 455 -14.27 -15.28 2.60
N GLY A 456 -15.55 -15.16 2.22
CA GLY A 456 -15.99 -14.56 0.96
C GLY A 456 -15.69 -13.06 0.88
N GLY A 457 -16.26 -12.29 1.81
CA GLY A 457 -16.04 -10.85 1.90
C GLY A 457 -17.28 -10.06 1.50
N GLU A 458 -17.16 -9.23 0.47
CA GLU A 458 -18.33 -8.61 -0.18
C GLU A 458 -18.51 -9.25 -1.56
N GLY A 459 -19.75 -9.37 -2.03
CA GLY A 459 -20.05 -10.00 -3.31
C GLY A 459 -20.98 -11.19 -3.13
N ASP A 460 -21.57 -11.68 -4.21
CA ASP A 460 -22.30 -12.95 -4.14
C ASP A 460 -21.27 -14.09 -4.32
N ASP A 461 -20.81 -14.66 -3.20
CA ASP A 461 -19.70 -15.62 -3.17
C ASP A 461 -20.19 -17.08 -3.19
N THR A 462 -19.33 -17.99 -3.66
CA THR A 462 -19.56 -19.44 -3.55
C THR A 462 -18.44 -20.04 -2.73
N LEU A 463 -18.80 -20.64 -1.60
CA LEU A 463 -17.88 -21.23 -0.64
C LEU A 463 -18.11 -22.75 -0.57
N ASP A 464 -17.10 -23.51 -0.97
CA ASP A 464 -17.08 -24.97 -0.91
C ASP A 464 -15.93 -25.43 -0.02
N GLY A 465 -16.25 -25.96 1.17
CA GLY A 465 -15.26 -26.45 2.13
C GLY A 465 -14.45 -27.63 1.60
N GLY A 466 -15.07 -28.50 0.80
CA GLY A 466 -14.46 -29.76 0.40
C GLY A 466 -14.55 -30.85 1.50
N GLU A 467 -13.48 -31.62 1.69
CA GLU A 467 -13.40 -32.67 2.72
C GLU A 467 -12.82 -32.11 4.02
N GLY A 468 -13.58 -32.10 5.12
CA GLY A 468 -13.07 -31.47 6.33
C GLY A 468 -14.12 -31.21 7.37
N THR A 469 -13.71 -30.56 8.47
CA THR A 469 -14.64 -29.77 9.27
C THR A 469 -14.37 -28.30 9.00
N ASP A 470 -15.16 -27.71 8.11
CA ASP A 470 -14.83 -26.41 7.53
C ASP A 470 -15.58 -25.28 8.21
N THR A 471 -15.04 -24.06 8.10
CA THR A 471 -15.70 -22.82 8.51
C THR A 471 -15.93 -21.94 7.29
N LEU A 472 -17.20 -21.71 6.96
CA LEU A 472 -17.61 -20.93 5.80
C LEU A 472 -18.19 -19.59 6.25
N ILE A 473 -17.60 -18.48 5.83
CA ILE A 473 -17.96 -17.12 6.20
C ILE A 473 -18.21 -16.31 4.92
N GLY A 474 -19.45 -16.20 4.47
CA GLY A 474 -19.80 -15.52 3.21
C GLY A 474 -19.57 -14.01 3.30
N GLY A 475 -20.26 -13.34 4.22
CA GLY A 475 -20.07 -11.92 4.46
C GLY A 475 -21.26 -11.11 3.98
N ALA A 476 -21.07 -10.22 3.01
CA ALA A 476 -22.15 -9.39 2.46
C ALA A 476 -22.38 -9.68 0.98
N GLY A 477 -23.64 -9.88 0.59
CA GLY A 477 -24.03 -10.39 -0.72
C GLY A 477 -24.90 -11.63 -0.54
N ASN A 478 -25.36 -12.23 -1.64
CA ASN A 478 -26.16 -13.45 -1.58
C ASN A 478 -25.23 -14.64 -1.82
N ASP A 479 -24.80 -15.26 -0.73
CA ASP A 479 -23.76 -16.26 -0.74
C ASP A 479 -24.32 -17.67 -0.90
N LEU A 480 -23.50 -18.55 -1.48
CA LEU A 480 -23.79 -19.96 -1.68
C LEU A 480 -22.79 -20.80 -0.87
N TYR A 481 -23.30 -21.50 0.13
CA TYR A 481 -22.56 -22.46 0.95
C TYR A 481 -22.77 -23.88 0.45
N ILE A 482 -21.69 -24.57 0.12
CA ILE A 482 -21.71 -26.00 -0.20
C ILE A 482 -21.20 -26.75 1.03
N VAL A 483 -22.10 -27.46 1.71
CA VAL A 483 -21.82 -28.23 2.91
C VAL A 483 -21.64 -29.69 2.53
N ASN A 484 -20.43 -30.19 2.75
CA ASN A 484 -20.04 -31.56 2.40
C ASN A 484 -19.85 -32.45 3.63
N ASP A 485 -19.60 -31.86 4.81
CA ASP A 485 -19.60 -32.56 6.09
C ASP A 485 -20.60 -31.92 7.06
N THR A 486 -21.30 -32.76 7.83
CA THR A 486 -22.23 -32.31 8.86
C THR A 486 -21.58 -31.50 10.00
N ASN A 487 -20.26 -31.50 10.11
CA ASN A 487 -19.53 -30.70 11.09
C ASN A 487 -19.17 -29.29 10.58
N ASP A 488 -19.39 -28.99 9.30
CA ASP A 488 -19.12 -27.67 8.72
C ASP A 488 -19.91 -26.59 9.46
N THR A 489 -19.23 -25.48 9.72
CA THR A 489 -19.77 -24.34 10.44
C THR A 489 -19.95 -23.17 9.48
N ILE A 490 -21.20 -22.76 9.28
CA ILE A 490 -21.52 -21.54 8.54
C ILE A 490 -21.63 -20.38 9.53
N VAL A 491 -20.94 -19.27 9.23
CA VAL A 491 -20.99 -18.02 10.00
C VAL A 491 -21.64 -16.95 9.15
N GLU A 492 -22.80 -16.49 9.59
CA GLU A 492 -23.58 -15.45 8.90
C GLU A 492 -23.85 -14.23 9.76
N GLU A 493 -23.62 -13.05 9.19
CA GLU A 493 -23.84 -11.76 9.82
C GLU A 493 -25.25 -11.23 9.55
N MET A 494 -25.73 -10.37 10.45
CA MET A 494 -27.06 -9.77 10.27
C MET A 494 -27.05 -8.80 9.07
N GLY A 495 -27.74 -9.17 8.00
CA GLY A 495 -27.81 -8.38 6.77
C GLY A 495 -26.71 -8.70 5.76
N GLY A 496 -26.19 -9.94 5.76
CA GLY A 496 -25.30 -10.51 4.74
C GLY A 496 -25.97 -10.52 3.37
N GLY A 497 -27.06 -11.24 3.20
CA GLY A 497 -27.93 -11.09 2.05
C GLY A 497 -29.14 -12.00 2.12
N ILE A 498 -29.39 -12.72 1.04
CA ILE A 498 -30.31 -13.86 1.01
C ILE A 498 -29.47 -15.08 0.65
N ASP A 499 -29.11 -15.84 1.66
CA ASP A 499 -28.01 -16.79 1.55
C ASP A 499 -28.56 -18.22 1.39
N THR A 500 -27.81 -19.04 0.66
CA THR A 500 -28.25 -20.39 0.26
C THR A 500 -27.29 -21.46 0.73
N VAL A 501 -27.82 -22.42 1.47
CA VAL A 501 -27.09 -23.64 1.84
C VAL A 501 -27.49 -24.78 0.92
N VAL A 502 -26.50 -25.45 0.35
CA VAL A 502 -26.65 -26.71 -0.37
C VAL A 502 -26.03 -27.82 0.47
N SER A 503 -26.82 -28.82 0.85
CA SER A 503 -26.38 -29.92 1.70
C SER A 503 -26.67 -31.28 1.08
N ASN A 504 -25.75 -32.22 1.23
CA ASN A 504 -25.96 -33.63 0.90
C ASN A 504 -26.44 -34.47 2.10
N ASP A 505 -26.55 -33.85 3.28
CA ASP A 505 -26.98 -34.46 4.55
C ASP A 505 -28.16 -33.71 5.17
N THR A 506 -28.72 -34.29 6.24
CA THR A 506 -29.74 -33.62 7.05
C THR A 506 -29.19 -32.31 7.62
N PHE A 507 -29.89 -31.20 7.39
CA PHE A 507 -29.39 -29.87 7.75
C PHE A 507 -30.42 -29.02 8.47
N THR A 508 -29.96 -28.23 9.44
CA THR A 508 -30.76 -27.22 10.13
C THR A 508 -30.12 -25.86 9.89
N LEU A 509 -30.86 -24.93 9.31
CA LEU A 509 -30.40 -23.56 9.08
C LEU A 509 -30.11 -22.90 10.43
N SER A 510 -28.89 -22.37 10.57
CA SER A 510 -28.55 -21.44 11.64
C SER A 510 -29.25 -20.10 11.43
N ASN A 511 -29.19 -19.19 12.41
CA ASN A 511 -29.79 -17.86 12.27
C ASN A 511 -29.23 -17.12 11.06
N ASN A 512 -30.04 -16.23 10.48
CA ASN A 512 -29.70 -15.37 9.33
C ASN A 512 -29.52 -16.08 7.98
N LEU A 513 -29.72 -17.40 7.90
CA LEU A 513 -29.78 -18.10 6.62
C LEU A 513 -31.23 -18.25 6.15
N GLU A 514 -31.49 -18.03 4.86
CA GLU A 514 -32.85 -18.04 4.31
C GLU A 514 -33.15 -19.31 3.52
N ASN A 515 -32.23 -19.77 2.67
CA ASN A 515 -32.51 -20.85 1.72
C ASN A 515 -31.74 -22.14 2.06
N LEU A 516 -32.43 -23.28 1.96
CA LEU A 516 -31.85 -24.61 2.06
C LEU A 516 -32.24 -25.44 0.84
N VAL A 517 -31.25 -26.08 0.21
CA VAL A 517 -31.45 -27.06 -0.85
C VAL A 517 -30.78 -28.36 -0.46
N LEU A 518 -31.59 -29.42 -0.36
CA LEU A 518 -31.11 -30.77 -0.12
C LEU A 518 -30.81 -31.45 -1.45
N ASN A 519 -29.66 -32.10 -1.52
CA ASN A 519 -29.19 -32.84 -2.68
C ASN A 519 -29.15 -34.35 -2.43
N GLY A 520 -28.86 -35.11 -3.49
CA GLY A 520 -28.76 -36.57 -3.41
C GLY A 520 -30.10 -37.30 -3.47
N LEU A 521 -30.08 -38.57 -3.09
CA LEU A 521 -31.22 -39.49 -3.15
C LEU A 521 -31.53 -40.13 -1.78
N ALA A 522 -30.83 -39.72 -0.73
CA ALA A 522 -31.02 -40.24 0.62
C ALA A 522 -32.25 -39.58 1.27
N ASP A 523 -32.88 -40.31 2.18
CA ASP A 523 -33.91 -39.76 3.06
C ASP A 523 -33.21 -38.84 4.09
N ILE A 524 -33.13 -37.55 3.78
CA ILE A 524 -32.50 -36.51 4.61
C ILE A 524 -33.50 -35.40 4.90
N ASP A 525 -33.34 -34.75 6.05
CA ASP A 525 -34.33 -33.78 6.54
C ASP A 525 -33.80 -32.34 6.46
N GLY A 526 -34.74 -31.38 6.38
CA GLY A 526 -34.44 -29.95 6.31
C GLY A 526 -35.20 -29.20 7.38
N THR A 527 -34.51 -28.43 8.21
CA THR A 527 -35.15 -27.58 9.23
C THR A 527 -34.73 -26.13 9.05
N GLY A 528 -35.70 -25.22 8.99
CA GLY A 528 -35.50 -23.78 8.94
C GLY A 528 -35.21 -23.18 10.32
N ASN A 529 -35.31 -21.85 10.39
CA ASN A 529 -35.04 -21.07 11.59
C ASN A 529 -36.23 -20.14 11.92
N ALA A 530 -35.96 -18.91 12.36
CA ALA A 530 -36.99 -17.95 12.72
C ALA A 530 -37.25 -16.88 11.64
N THR A 531 -36.54 -16.92 10.52
CA THR A 531 -36.74 -16.05 9.34
C THR A 531 -37.70 -16.71 8.36
N ALA A 532 -38.04 -16.02 7.27
CA ALA A 532 -38.83 -16.65 6.21
C ALA A 532 -37.90 -17.54 5.37
N ASN A 533 -38.04 -18.85 5.48
CA ASN A 533 -37.15 -19.81 4.85
C ASN A 533 -37.71 -20.36 3.52
N SER A 534 -36.83 -20.63 2.57
CA SER A 534 -37.13 -21.42 1.36
C SER A 534 -36.38 -22.74 1.42
N ILE A 535 -37.09 -23.84 1.70
CA ILE A 535 -36.50 -25.17 1.87
C ILE A 535 -36.96 -26.07 0.73
N ILE A 536 -35.99 -26.62 0.00
CA ILE A 536 -36.22 -27.53 -1.12
C ILE A 536 -35.60 -28.89 -0.79
N GLY A 537 -36.44 -29.92 -0.74
CA GLY A 537 -36.08 -31.32 -0.56
C GLY A 537 -35.33 -31.93 -1.75
N ASN A 538 -35.00 -33.21 -1.61
CA ASN A 538 -34.31 -33.98 -2.64
C ASN A 538 -35.27 -34.95 -3.34
N SER A 539 -34.88 -36.20 -3.64
CA SER A 539 -35.82 -37.20 -4.20
C SER A 539 -36.08 -38.38 -3.25
N GLY A 540 -35.57 -38.29 -2.02
CA GLY A 540 -35.87 -39.20 -0.92
C GLY A 540 -37.09 -38.70 -0.14
N ASN A 541 -37.51 -39.46 0.87
CA ASN A 541 -38.58 -39.03 1.77
C ASN A 541 -38.00 -38.03 2.76
N ASN A 542 -38.41 -36.77 2.67
CA ASN A 542 -37.90 -35.68 3.49
C ASN A 542 -38.90 -35.28 4.58
N VAL A 543 -38.41 -34.99 5.79
CA VAL A 543 -39.14 -34.17 6.77
C VAL A 543 -38.63 -32.73 6.64
N LEU A 544 -39.48 -31.83 6.15
CA LEU A 544 -39.20 -30.42 5.99
C LEU A 544 -39.96 -29.60 7.03
N THR A 545 -39.26 -28.88 7.90
CA THR A 545 -39.86 -28.02 8.92
C THR A 545 -39.44 -26.56 8.71
N GLY A 546 -40.38 -25.65 8.48
CA GLY A 546 -40.12 -24.22 8.26
C GLY A 546 -39.68 -23.49 9.54
N GLY A 547 -40.42 -23.71 10.63
CA GLY A 547 -40.10 -23.15 11.94
C GLY A 547 -41.01 -21.98 12.30
N THR A 548 -40.50 -20.75 12.33
CA THR A 548 -41.35 -19.56 12.39
C THR A 548 -41.01 -18.66 11.23
N GLY A 549 -41.99 -18.09 10.55
CA GLY A 549 -41.68 -17.31 9.36
C GLY A 549 -42.89 -17.15 8.46
N ASN A 550 -42.67 -16.91 7.18
CA ASN A 550 -43.63 -17.28 6.15
C ASN A 550 -42.83 -18.12 5.17
N ASP A 551 -42.84 -19.42 5.41
CA ASP A 551 -41.88 -20.33 4.82
C ASP A 551 -42.41 -20.90 3.50
N THR A 552 -41.50 -21.29 2.62
CA THR A 552 -41.81 -22.01 1.38
C THR A 552 -41.10 -23.36 1.40
N LEU A 553 -41.87 -24.44 1.43
CA LEU A 553 -41.38 -25.81 1.49
C LEU A 553 -41.75 -26.55 0.19
N GLU A 554 -40.75 -27.18 -0.45
CA GLU A 554 -40.93 -28.02 -1.65
C GLU A 554 -40.27 -29.39 -1.44
N GLY A 555 -41.05 -30.46 -1.28
CA GLY A 555 -40.55 -31.83 -1.08
C GLY A 555 -39.91 -32.46 -2.32
N ARG A 556 -40.50 -32.15 -3.49
CA ARG A 556 -40.18 -32.67 -4.83
C ARG A 556 -40.67 -34.09 -5.07
N ALA A 557 -39.93 -35.11 -4.67
CA ALA A 557 -40.29 -36.50 -4.94
C ALA A 557 -39.93 -37.35 -3.73
N GLY A 558 -40.72 -38.36 -3.45
CA GLY A 558 -40.66 -39.04 -2.15
C GLY A 558 -41.95 -38.80 -1.40
N ASN A 559 -42.17 -39.56 -0.33
CA ASN A 559 -43.31 -39.38 0.56
C ASN A 559 -42.88 -38.43 1.69
N ASP A 560 -43.10 -37.15 1.48
CA ASP A 560 -42.55 -36.07 2.28
C ASP A 560 -43.50 -35.67 3.42
N THR A 561 -42.94 -35.16 4.51
CA THR A 561 -43.70 -34.51 5.58
C THR A 561 -43.29 -33.06 5.66
N LEU A 562 -44.22 -32.16 5.33
CA LEU A 562 -44.02 -30.72 5.30
C LEU A 562 -44.75 -30.08 6.48
N ASP A 563 -44.00 -29.42 7.36
CA ASP A 563 -44.50 -28.65 8.49
C ASP A 563 -44.04 -27.21 8.35
N GLY A 564 -44.93 -26.31 7.92
CA GLY A 564 -44.63 -24.88 7.84
C GLY A 564 -44.26 -24.28 9.20
N GLY A 565 -44.80 -24.82 10.28
CA GLY A 565 -44.70 -24.22 11.59
C GLY A 565 -45.54 -22.95 11.69
N VAL A 566 -45.05 -21.96 12.45
CA VAL A 566 -45.80 -20.72 12.69
C VAL A 566 -45.59 -19.75 11.54
N GLY A 567 -46.66 -19.43 10.80
CA GLY A 567 -46.51 -18.50 9.71
C GLY A 567 -47.74 -18.36 8.83
N ASN A 568 -47.52 -17.81 7.64
CA ASN A 568 -48.38 -18.07 6.49
C ASN A 568 -47.51 -18.81 5.48
N ASP A 569 -47.54 -20.12 5.55
CA ASP A 569 -46.55 -20.94 4.86
C ASP A 569 -47.09 -21.47 3.53
N LEU A 570 -46.20 -21.71 2.58
CA LEU A 570 -46.48 -22.30 1.29
C LEU A 570 -45.84 -23.69 1.22
N MET A 571 -46.64 -24.73 1.11
CA MET A 571 -46.16 -26.11 1.08
C MET A 571 -46.53 -26.80 -0.23
N ARG A 572 -45.55 -27.50 -0.83
CA ARG A 572 -45.66 -28.31 -2.04
C ARG A 572 -44.93 -29.64 -1.81
N GLY A 573 -45.65 -30.74 -1.68
CA GLY A 573 -45.11 -32.08 -1.47
C GLY A 573 -44.45 -32.57 -2.75
N GLY A 574 -45.23 -32.67 -3.82
CA GLY A 574 -44.74 -33.09 -5.13
C GLY A 574 -45.09 -34.55 -5.38
N ALA A 575 -44.21 -35.33 -6.01
CA ALA A 575 -44.53 -36.70 -6.37
C ALA A 575 -44.32 -37.67 -5.20
N GLY A 576 -45.39 -38.25 -4.67
CA GLY A 576 -45.36 -39.20 -3.57
C GLY A 576 -46.66 -39.14 -2.77
N ASP A 577 -46.78 -39.91 -1.70
CA ASP A 577 -47.90 -39.76 -0.76
C ASP A 577 -47.45 -38.87 0.41
N ASP A 578 -47.80 -37.59 0.36
CA ASP A 578 -47.24 -36.55 1.22
C ASP A 578 -48.14 -36.19 2.42
N ILE A 579 -47.51 -35.63 3.46
CA ILE A 579 -48.19 -35.16 4.67
C ILE A 579 -47.91 -33.67 4.88
N TYR A 580 -48.98 -32.87 4.91
CA TYR A 580 -48.94 -31.45 5.25
C TYR A 580 -49.42 -31.20 6.67
N ILE A 581 -48.64 -30.50 7.48
CA ILE A 581 -49.04 -30.04 8.81
C ILE A 581 -49.45 -28.57 8.69
N VAL A 582 -50.72 -28.29 8.95
CA VAL A 582 -51.31 -26.95 8.83
C VAL A 582 -51.76 -26.45 10.19
N ASP A 583 -51.12 -25.38 10.68
CA ASP A 583 -51.43 -24.79 11.98
C ASP A 583 -51.99 -23.36 11.90
N SER A 584 -51.95 -22.74 10.72
CA SER A 584 -52.45 -21.41 10.45
C SER A 584 -53.51 -21.43 9.34
N ILE A 585 -54.54 -20.60 9.49
CA ILE A 585 -55.61 -20.48 8.48
C ILE A 585 -55.13 -19.82 7.18
N SER A 586 -53.91 -19.31 7.19
CA SER A 586 -53.29 -18.61 6.05
C SER A 586 -52.21 -19.44 5.36
N ASP A 587 -51.93 -20.65 5.86
CA ASP A 587 -51.10 -21.62 5.16
C ASP A 587 -51.78 -22.05 3.86
N THR A 588 -50.95 -22.27 2.84
CA THR A 588 -51.36 -22.66 1.51
C THR A 588 -50.69 -23.98 1.15
N VAL A 589 -51.51 -25.01 0.94
CA VAL A 589 -51.10 -26.29 0.37
C VAL A 589 -51.36 -26.27 -1.13
N ILE A 590 -50.34 -26.61 -1.93
CA ILE A 590 -50.45 -26.73 -3.39
C ILE A 590 -50.08 -28.14 -3.82
N GLU A 591 -51.03 -28.78 -4.51
CA GLU A 591 -50.84 -30.08 -5.17
C GLU A 591 -51.16 -29.97 -6.67
N ASN A 592 -50.34 -30.57 -7.52
CA ASN A 592 -50.67 -30.77 -8.93
C ASN A 592 -51.40 -32.10 -9.12
N ALA A 593 -51.87 -32.33 -10.35
CA ALA A 593 -52.54 -33.57 -10.68
C ALA A 593 -51.53 -34.70 -10.86
N GLU A 594 -51.90 -35.92 -10.43
CA GLU A 594 -51.10 -37.15 -10.58
C GLU A 594 -49.81 -37.17 -9.74
N GLU A 595 -49.78 -36.41 -8.64
CA GLU A 595 -48.64 -36.29 -7.73
C GLU A 595 -48.71 -37.30 -6.56
N GLY A 596 -49.89 -37.63 -6.06
CA GLY A 596 -49.97 -38.45 -4.84
C GLY A 596 -51.35 -38.88 -4.39
N THR A 597 -51.40 -39.47 -3.20
CA THR A 597 -52.58 -39.47 -2.32
C THR A 597 -52.21 -38.83 -1.00
N ASP A 598 -52.57 -37.56 -0.86
CA ASP A 598 -51.93 -36.70 0.13
C ASP A 598 -52.82 -36.43 1.35
N LEU A 599 -52.20 -36.15 2.48
CA LEU A 599 -52.85 -35.94 3.77
C LEU A 599 -52.54 -34.56 4.33
N VAL A 600 -53.59 -33.79 4.62
CA VAL A 600 -53.49 -32.60 5.47
C VAL A 600 -53.86 -32.95 6.90
N ASN A 601 -52.92 -32.77 7.83
CA ASN A 601 -53.15 -32.75 9.27
C ASN A 601 -53.30 -31.29 9.73
N SER A 602 -54.53 -30.88 10.06
CA SER A 602 -54.80 -29.48 10.40
C SER A 602 -55.22 -29.28 11.86
N SER A 603 -54.63 -28.30 12.54
CA SER A 603 -55.06 -27.86 13.88
C SER A 603 -56.00 -26.64 13.84
N VAL A 604 -56.30 -26.14 12.64
CA VAL A 604 -57.25 -25.05 12.36
C VAL A 604 -58.40 -25.53 11.49
N SER A 605 -59.38 -24.66 11.25
CA SER A 605 -60.40 -24.99 10.24
C SER A 605 -59.78 -24.87 8.85
N PHE A 606 -59.87 -25.94 8.05
CA PHE A 606 -59.19 -26.02 6.77
C PHE A 606 -60.13 -26.47 5.65
N THR A 607 -59.86 -25.97 4.45
CA THR A 607 -60.54 -26.38 3.21
C THR A 607 -59.49 -26.95 2.27
N LEU A 608 -59.67 -28.20 1.84
CA LEU A 608 -58.73 -28.84 0.92
C LEU A 608 -58.64 -28.07 -0.40
N GLY A 609 -57.40 -27.81 -0.83
CA GLY A 609 -57.08 -27.32 -2.17
C GLY A 609 -57.45 -28.33 -3.25
N ALA A 610 -57.28 -28.00 -4.52
CA ALA A 610 -57.43 -29.00 -5.58
C ALA A 610 -56.38 -30.11 -5.42
N ASN A 611 -56.72 -31.34 -5.85
CA ASN A 611 -55.80 -32.49 -5.88
C ASN A 611 -55.33 -33.02 -4.52
N VAL A 612 -55.87 -32.54 -3.40
CA VAL A 612 -55.63 -33.13 -2.07
C VAL A 612 -56.80 -34.03 -1.67
N GLU A 613 -56.54 -35.26 -1.25
CA GLU A 613 -57.58 -36.26 -0.97
C GLU A 613 -57.98 -36.31 0.50
N ASN A 614 -57.03 -36.25 1.42
CA ASN A 614 -57.27 -36.60 2.83
C ASN A 614 -57.10 -35.38 3.76
N LEU A 615 -58.00 -35.26 4.74
CA LEU A 615 -57.94 -34.26 5.81
C LEU A 615 -58.17 -34.91 7.17
N THR A 616 -57.25 -34.71 8.11
CA THR A 616 -57.45 -35.07 9.51
C THR A 616 -57.36 -33.82 10.37
N LEU A 617 -58.41 -33.53 11.11
CA LEU A 617 -58.41 -32.45 12.10
C LEU A 617 -57.75 -32.94 13.39
N THR A 618 -56.88 -32.12 13.96
CA THR A 618 -56.13 -32.45 15.18
C THR A 618 -56.54 -31.55 16.36
N GLY A 619 -56.16 -31.93 17.57
CA GLY A 619 -56.47 -31.18 18.79
C GLY A 619 -57.90 -31.36 19.33
N ASN A 620 -58.37 -30.35 20.07
CA ASN A 620 -59.66 -30.37 20.78
C ASN A 620 -60.52 -29.12 20.57
N ALA A 621 -60.08 -28.21 19.72
CA ALA A 621 -60.84 -27.02 19.37
C ALA A 621 -62.00 -27.39 18.45
N ASN A 622 -63.08 -26.61 18.49
CA ASN A 622 -64.20 -26.74 17.56
C ASN A 622 -63.83 -26.14 16.19
N ILE A 623 -63.04 -26.87 15.43
CA ILE A 623 -62.59 -26.53 14.07
C ILE A 623 -63.41 -27.31 13.03
N ASN A 624 -63.35 -26.91 11.77
CA ASN A 624 -64.17 -27.49 10.70
C ASN A 624 -63.31 -27.92 9.52
N GLY A 625 -63.71 -28.98 8.84
CA GLY A 625 -63.05 -29.50 7.64
C GLY A 625 -63.98 -29.37 6.44
N THR A 626 -63.45 -28.91 5.31
CA THR A 626 -64.17 -28.89 4.03
C THR A 626 -63.33 -29.56 2.95
N GLY A 627 -63.86 -30.55 2.25
CA GLY A 627 -63.23 -31.21 1.11
C GLY A 627 -63.37 -30.40 -0.18
N ASN A 628 -62.96 -31.02 -1.29
CA ASN A 628 -62.96 -30.44 -2.63
C ASN A 628 -63.96 -31.18 -3.54
N ALA A 629 -63.60 -31.44 -4.79
CA ALA A 629 -64.47 -32.15 -5.76
C ALA A 629 -64.06 -33.62 -6.00
N LEU A 630 -63.04 -34.10 -5.28
CA LEU A 630 -62.52 -35.46 -5.31
C LEU A 630 -63.25 -36.35 -4.30
N ALA A 631 -62.93 -37.64 -4.28
CA ALA A 631 -63.39 -38.52 -3.21
C ALA A 631 -62.54 -38.27 -1.96
N ASN A 632 -63.02 -37.42 -1.05
CA ASN A 632 -62.23 -37.01 0.12
C ASN A 632 -62.41 -37.94 1.32
N SER A 633 -61.35 -38.16 2.09
CA SER A 633 -61.42 -38.80 3.40
C SER A 633 -61.16 -37.77 4.50
N ILE A 634 -62.19 -37.39 5.24
CA ILE A 634 -62.14 -36.33 6.26
C ILE A 634 -62.44 -36.90 7.64
N THR A 635 -61.48 -36.78 8.57
CA THR A 635 -61.62 -37.20 9.97
C THR A 635 -61.62 -35.99 10.91
N GLY A 636 -62.60 -35.90 11.81
CA GLY A 636 -62.71 -34.86 12.83
C GLY A 636 -61.75 -35.05 14.01
N ASN A 637 -61.72 -34.06 14.90
CA ASN A 637 -60.90 -34.07 16.11
C ASN A 637 -61.73 -34.42 17.35
N SER A 638 -61.32 -33.96 18.55
CA SER A 638 -62.09 -34.19 19.79
C SER A 638 -63.07 -33.07 20.16
N GLY A 639 -63.16 -32.02 19.32
CA GLY A 639 -64.11 -30.92 19.45
C GLY A 639 -65.40 -31.21 18.68
N ASN A 640 -66.37 -30.29 18.73
CA ASN A 640 -67.56 -30.38 17.88
C ASN A 640 -67.25 -29.77 16.50
N ASN A 641 -67.06 -30.62 15.51
CA ASN A 641 -66.68 -30.27 14.15
C ASN A 641 -67.89 -30.19 13.21
N THR A 642 -67.78 -29.35 12.19
CA THR A 642 -68.59 -29.44 10.98
C THR A 642 -67.68 -29.94 9.85
N LEU A 643 -67.99 -31.12 9.31
CA LEU A 643 -67.25 -31.74 8.21
C LEU A 643 -68.11 -31.66 6.95
N ASN A 644 -67.62 -31.02 5.89
CA ASN A 644 -68.29 -30.95 4.60
C ASN A 644 -67.46 -31.66 3.53
N GLY A 645 -67.91 -32.79 3.00
CA GLY A 645 -67.19 -33.57 1.99
C GLY A 645 -66.99 -32.81 0.68
N GLY A 646 -67.98 -32.01 0.27
CA GLY A 646 -67.95 -31.27 -0.98
C GLY A 646 -68.66 -32.04 -2.11
N ALA A 647 -67.99 -32.27 -3.23
CA ALA A 647 -68.50 -33.15 -4.27
C ALA A 647 -67.57 -34.34 -4.40
N GLY A 648 -68.08 -35.51 -4.81
CA GLY A 648 -67.31 -36.74 -4.80
C GLY A 648 -67.90 -37.75 -3.84
N ASN A 649 -67.34 -38.96 -3.82
CA ASN A 649 -67.80 -40.02 -2.91
C ASN A 649 -66.96 -39.95 -1.64
N ASP A 650 -67.44 -39.20 -0.65
CA ASP A 650 -66.62 -38.85 0.50
C ASP A 650 -66.75 -39.84 1.66
N VAL A 651 -65.70 -39.94 2.47
CA VAL A 651 -65.69 -40.64 3.75
C VAL A 651 -65.54 -39.60 4.85
N LEU A 652 -66.59 -39.42 5.67
CA LEU A 652 -66.60 -38.47 6.78
C LEU A 652 -66.64 -39.24 8.10
N ASP A 653 -65.62 -39.06 8.92
CA ASP A 653 -65.54 -39.59 10.28
C ASP A 653 -65.59 -38.44 11.29
N GLY A 654 -66.63 -38.43 12.14
CA GLY A 654 -66.93 -37.32 13.05
C GLY A 654 -65.82 -37.08 14.07
N GLY A 655 -65.15 -38.13 14.52
CA GLY A 655 -64.25 -38.04 15.65
C GLY A 655 -65.02 -37.99 16.98
N ALA A 656 -64.29 -37.71 18.06
CA ALA A 656 -64.95 -37.54 19.34
C ALA A 656 -65.64 -36.17 19.38
N GLY A 657 -66.93 -36.11 19.68
CA GLY A 657 -67.60 -34.81 19.73
C GLY A 657 -69.11 -34.94 19.60
N SER A 658 -69.73 -33.84 19.22
CA SER A 658 -71.10 -33.80 18.71
C SER A 658 -71.06 -33.17 17.32
N ASP A 659 -70.77 -33.99 16.33
CA ASP A 659 -70.31 -33.52 15.02
C ASP A 659 -71.44 -33.36 14.01
N THR A 660 -71.22 -32.51 13.02
CA THR A 660 -72.13 -32.30 11.90
C THR A 660 -71.44 -32.64 10.59
N MET A 661 -71.82 -33.77 9.97
CA MET A 661 -71.23 -34.24 8.72
C MET A 661 -72.16 -33.96 7.53
N LEU A 662 -71.66 -33.30 6.49
CA LEU A 662 -72.36 -32.97 5.25
C LEU A 662 -71.58 -33.55 4.06
N GLY A 663 -71.93 -34.72 3.56
CA GLY A 663 -71.25 -35.30 2.38
C GLY A 663 -71.61 -34.62 1.06
N SER A 664 -72.69 -33.83 1.05
CA SER A 664 -73.06 -33.02 -0.12
C SER A 664 -73.36 -33.84 -1.39
N ALA A 665 -72.52 -33.80 -2.44
CA ALA A 665 -72.83 -34.41 -3.74
C ALA A 665 -72.00 -35.66 -4.06
N GLY A 666 -72.55 -36.84 -3.80
CA GLY A 666 -71.98 -38.13 -4.18
C GLY A 666 -72.60 -39.26 -3.36
N ASP A 667 -71.96 -40.43 -3.38
CA ASP A 667 -72.30 -41.57 -2.52
C ASP A 667 -71.35 -41.58 -1.31
N ASP A 668 -71.73 -40.86 -0.25
CA ASP A 668 -70.87 -40.63 0.91
C ASP A 668 -71.06 -41.67 2.04
N ILE A 669 -69.99 -41.92 2.80
CA ILE A 669 -69.93 -42.80 3.96
C ILE A 669 -69.71 -41.96 5.22
N TYR A 670 -70.44 -42.27 6.28
CA TYR A 670 -70.42 -41.53 7.55
C TYR A 670 -70.08 -42.47 8.71
N PHE A 671 -69.12 -42.08 9.55
CA PHE A 671 -68.82 -42.73 10.82
C PHE A 671 -69.31 -41.84 11.99
N PHE A 672 -70.06 -42.45 12.92
CA PHE A 672 -70.66 -41.77 14.08
C PHE A 672 -70.07 -42.37 15.35
N ASP A 673 -68.99 -41.78 15.83
CA ASP A 673 -68.20 -42.23 16.97
C ASP A 673 -68.42 -41.37 18.22
N GLY A 674 -68.86 -40.12 18.06
CA GLY A 674 -69.25 -39.17 19.10
C GLY A 674 -70.72 -39.24 19.53
N VAL A 675 -70.99 -38.81 20.78
CA VAL A 675 -72.37 -38.70 21.30
C VAL A 675 -72.95 -37.34 20.91
N GLY A 676 -73.72 -37.30 19.83
CA GLY A 676 -74.35 -36.09 19.33
C GLY A 676 -74.21 -35.90 17.83
N ASP A 677 -73.41 -36.75 17.19
CA ASP A 677 -73.11 -36.74 15.77
C ASP A 677 -74.35 -36.87 14.90
N ARG A 678 -74.39 -36.08 13.84
CA ARG A 678 -75.49 -36.07 12.87
C ARG A 678 -74.96 -35.85 11.47
N ALA A 679 -75.47 -36.63 10.52
CA ALA A 679 -75.29 -36.38 9.11
C ALA A 679 -76.44 -35.51 8.58
N MET A 680 -76.11 -34.44 7.86
CA MET A 680 -77.08 -33.62 7.12
C MET A 680 -77.03 -33.97 5.64
N LYS A 681 -78.06 -34.65 5.15
CA LYS A 681 -78.23 -34.95 3.72
C LYS A 681 -78.70 -33.70 2.97
N THR A 682 -77.96 -33.28 1.94
CA THR A 682 -78.44 -32.30 0.96
C THR A 682 -78.99 -32.96 -0.31
N SER A 683 -78.79 -34.27 -0.48
CA SER A 683 -79.30 -35.08 -1.58
C SER A 683 -80.68 -35.69 -1.29
N THR A 684 -81.66 -35.42 -2.16
CA THR A 684 -83.05 -35.92 -2.14
C THR A 684 -83.20 -37.41 -2.49
N LYS A 685 -82.20 -38.27 -2.25
CA LYS A 685 -82.38 -39.72 -2.36
C LYS A 685 -82.44 -40.38 -0.99
N GLU A 686 -83.65 -40.84 -0.68
CA GLU A 686 -84.02 -41.68 0.46
C GLU A 686 -82.96 -42.74 0.75
N SER A 687 -82.46 -42.78 1.99
CA SER A 687 -81.87 -43.99 2.55
C SER A 687 -82.96 -44.80 3.25
N ILE A 688 -83.07 -46.05 2.84
CA ILE A 688 -83.86 -47.11 3.46
C ILE A 688 -83.20 -47.45 4.81
N PRO A 689 -83.94 -47.69 5.91
CA PRO A 689 -83.32 -47.92 7.22
C PRO A 689 -82.73 -49.33 7.30
N PHE A 690 -81.56 -49.45 7.94
CA PHE A 690 -81.11 -50.72 8.50
C PHE A 690 -81.02 -50.61 10.03
N SER A 691 -81.51 -51.65 10.70
CA SER A 691 -81.49 -51.88 12.15
C SER A 691 -80.70 -53.17 12.40
N PRO A 692 -80.15 -53.38 13.61
CA PRO A 692 -78.80 -53.90 13.79
C PRO A 692 -78.77 -55.42 14.03
N GLN A 693 -77.61 -56.04 13.75
CA GLN A 693 -76.88 -56.89 14.71
C GLN A 693 -75.57 -57.43 14.09
N THR A 694 -74.46 -57.07 14.73
CA THR A 694 -73.17 -57.80 14.76
C THR A 694 -73.34 -59.15 15.52
N PRO A 695 -72.38 -60.12 15.55
CA PRO A 695 -70.93 -59.96 15.33
C PRO A 695 -70.17 -61.15 14.66
N LEU A 696 -68.85 -60.91 14.50
CA LEU A 696 -67.70 -61.84 14.53
C LEU A 696 -66.97 -62.21 13.23
N MET A 697 -65.64 -62.04 13.36
CA MET A 697 -64.53 -62.90 12.91
C MET A 697 -64.01 -62.76 11.47
N ALA A 698 -62.90 -62.04 11.37
CA ALA A 698 -61.55 -62.53 11.07
C ALA A 698 -61.33 -63.59 9.96
N LEU A 699 -60.27 -63.31 9.17
CA LEU A 699 -59.46 -64.16 8.26
C LEU A 699 -59.96 -64.26 6.80
N PRO A 700 -59.13 -64.62 5.78
CA PRO A 700 -57.65 -64.64 5.67
C PRO A 700 -57.11 -64.03 4.34
N LEU A 701 -55.77 -63.96 4.22
CA LEU A 701 -55.01 -63.86 2.96
C LEU A 701 -55.42 -64.94 1.94
N PRO A 702 -55.44 -64.67 0.62
CA PRO A 702 -55.44 -65.72 -0.39
C PRO A 702 -54.01 -66.04 -0.86
N SER A 703 -53.71 -67.34 -0.83
CA SER A 703 -52.48 -67.96 -1.30
C SER A 703 -52.41 -68.09 -2.84
N ALA A 704 -51.21 -67.84 -3.37
CA ALA A 704 -50.48 -68.55 -4.42
C ALA A 704 -51.25 -69.34 -5.49
N ALA A 705 -50.99 -68.98 -6.75
CA ALA A 705 -51.00 -69.90 -7.88
C ALA A 705 -49.60 -69.99 -8.51
N THR A 706 -49.11 -71.22 -8.54
CA THR A 706 -47.88 -71.79 -9.11
C THR A 706 -47.48 -71.33 -10.52
N LEU A 707 -46.17 -71.15 -10.72
CA LEU A 707 -45.50 -71.55 -11.97
C LEU A 707 -44.14 -72.21 -11.67
N ARG A 708 -43.89 -73.26 -12.45
CA ARG A 708 -42.91 -74.33 -12.24
C ARG A 708 -41.47 -73.92 -12.56
N THR A 709 -40.57 -74.57 -11.82
CA THR A 709 -39.14 -74.80 -11.99
C THR A 709 -38.70 -75.28 -13.39
N SER A 710 -37.52 -74.85 -13.85
CA SER A 710 -36.34 -75.72 -14.17
C SER A 710 -35.14 -74.90 -14.68
N PRO A 711 -33.88 -75.28 -14.35
CA PRO A 711 -32.67 -74.48 -14.54
C PRO A 711 -31.87 -74.88 -15.80
N TRP A 712 -30.89 -74.05 -16.18
CA TRP A 712 -29.77 -74.47 -17.04
C TRP A 712 -28.45 -73.83 -16.56
N GLU A 713 -27.52 -74.70 -16.17
CA GLU A 713 -26.05 -74.51 -16.08
C GLU A 713 -25.52 -74.08 -17.47
N GLY A 714 -24.37 -73.44 -17.70
CA GLY A 714 -23.20 -73.10 -16.90
C GLY A 714 -21.97 -72.95 -17.84
N GLN A 715 -20.95 -72.23 -17.35
CA GLN A 715 -19.50 -72.43 -17.60
C GLN A 715 -18.88 -71.84 -18.91
N PRO A 716 -17.54 -71.72 -19.04
CA PRO A 716 -16.66 -70.78 -18.31
C PRO A 716 -15.49 -70.20 -19.18
N THR A 717 -14.83 -69.13 -18.74
CA THR A 717 -13.37 -69.00 -18.50
C THR A 717 -13.05 -67.58 -18.08
#